data_AF-A0A953GTA3-F1
#
_entry.id   AF-A0A953GTA3-F1
#
_cell.length_a   1.000
_cell.length_b   1.000
_cell.length_c   1.000
_cell.angle_alpha   90.00
_cell.angle_beta   90.00
_cell.angle_gamma   90.00
#
_symmetry.space_group_name_H-M   'P 1'
#
loop_
_entity.id
_entity.type
_entity.pdbx_description
1 polymer ?
#
loop_
_entity_poly.entity_id
_entity_poly.type
_entity_poly.pdbx_seq_one_letter_code
_entity_poly.pdbx_strand_id
1 'polypeptide(L)'
;MPPNVAGLPPNFVTRVKHVIAPLSTTLAERRSLLTEAFTTNGGLSLVRDIDVDARAGLFAVDCVGKLLAMSCFASGQHPLAALLEVARDRLGAEADAKIGELITLSNGLCAQEARPRATAPPQDAVAPIHQAPVQSAETPRDERLPSVFISYLHADATPAKRLVAALRAAGHTVWIDTLNINGGEDWLGAIGEAVNNAYAVVVLCSSDTMRSPWVRDEVVWAKIKGKLIVPVLLEDCAGGVDFFGLHGYQYITWYGDTADTGPANVVAALPHPPAPGPVASKATREMLDSRRVLELEYLDRLLFEELRNTDKYVALAGSTQTVARPIADLESVVQRQEFEHLAWRTAADMNATPRVFTNAAEELMAIRRAAVLGEPGAGKSTVLWTVARRLVDTARRDPRAPIPLLVKLGKWTDAEQTLAKLIASQMGGLGAHLDALLTEGKAVLLLDGLNEIPVAQRKRKVGLLRTFVQAAPQRDLMTLVTCRKQDYEGQDLRLDRVTIRPLDAGRILEFAQRYLGSEEGETFFWELAGNLKPVWEKWRAAGASFDLFFTATDIPRDDPDVFHSTLRVDDDAWRKHIRAPAALIKLAENPYMLSMLVQVYRRNRNERLPANRASLFAEFIEVLLLRERLAERDKGSGTVALPEHAARLLDRLAGLAYAMQRSARAARTDRDQDNGKTATTAMALSEARRHLDETALSLAASASLITLGDQVRFTHQLLQEYFAARKMLAEIEAGRLRASELWPPDRWWERSGWEEAAVLLTGMQADNCAPVLRWLAEANPEVAARCILDSGADVPDSLLLELRAGWLPRLTDLERDPAPRARAAVGRALGVLRLTTGETLDNRPGVRAIVGADRDHVPTPEIDWVPIQGGDFIYQKGTRRVESFHIARYPVTYAQFQAFLDAAEGWSNPRWWEGLSADEKHRAQPGNQAFPYWNHPRECVSWYDAVAYCRWLSARLGYDVRLPTEYEWERAARGTKGRAYAYPGEYDAAKGNIDESIGLTSAVGMYPNGAPPRPEAVLDLTGNVWEWCLNEYENPDRTTLLGDASRPLRGGSWNDSPGIARAAYRFRNDPNDRFDGGIGFRLVCAPVHPL
;
A
#
# COMPACT_ATOMS: atom_id res chain seq x y z
N MET A 1 31.43 3.00 -44.17
CA MET A 1 31.81 1.58 -44.33
C MET A 1 32.67 1.18 -43.15
N PRO A 2 32.59 -0.09 -42.70
CA PRO A 2 33.50 -0.64 -41.69
C PRO A 2 34.97 -0.64 -42.16
N PRO A 3 35.95 -0.69 -41.24
CA PRO A 3 37.39 -0.59 -41.55
C PRO A 3 37.98 -1.77 -42.37
N ASN A 4 37.26 -2.89 -42.54
CA ASN A 4 37.77 -4.12 -43.19
C ASN A 4 37.47 -4.23 -44.70
N VAL A 5 37.00 -3.16 -45.37
CA VAL A 5 36.47 -3.22 -46.75
C VAL A 5 37.49 -2.74 -47.81
N ALA A 6 38.79 -2.86 -47.54
CA ALA A 6 39.85 -2.41 -48.44
C ALA A 6 39.90 -3.28 -49.72
N GLY A 7 39.37 -2.77 -50.83
CA GLY A 7 39.42 -3.43 -52.15
C GLY A 7 38.11 -3.44 -52.94
N LEU A 8 36.97 -3.04 -52.35
CA LEU A 8 35.70 -2.94 -53.07
C LEU A 8 35.51 -1.59 -53.79
N PRO A 9 34.85 -1.55 -54.96
CA PRO A 9 34.58 -0.29 -55.67
C PRO A 9 33.63 0.63 -54.87
N PRO A 10 33.75 1.96 -54.97
CA PRO A 10 32.99 2.92 -54.13
C PRO A 10 31.46 2.79 -54.24
N ASN A 11 30.95 2.33 -55.38
CA ASN A 11 29.52 2.13 -55.61
C ASN A 11 29.03 0.69 -55.29
N PHE A 12 29.88 -0.16 -54.70
CA PHE A 12 29.58 -1.58 -54.45
C PHE A 12 28.30 -1.78 -53.62
N VAL A 13 28.18 -1.13 -52.47
CA VAL A 13 27.00 -1.25 -51.60
C VAL A 13 25.73 -0.78 -52.31
N THR A 14 25.82 0.28 -53.12
CA THR A 14 24.69 0.77 -53.91
C THR A 14 24.28 -0.24 -54.98
N ARG A 15 25.23 -0.89 -55.66
CA ARG A 15 24.97 -1.96 -56.64
C ARG A 15 24.28 -3.17 -55.99
N VAL A 16 24.76 -3.62 -54.83
CA VAL A 16 24.17 -4.75 -54.09
C VAL A 16 22.77 -4.40 -53.58
N LYS A 17 22.56 -3.18 -53.08
CA LYS A 17 21.23 -2.71 -52.65
C LYS A 17 20.20 -2.79 -53.77
N HIS A 18 20.56 -2.39 -55.00
CA HIS A 18 19.65 -2.46 -56.14
C HIS A 18 19.28 -3.88 -56.55
N VAL A 19 20.08 -4.88 -56.18
CA VAL A 19 19.79 -6.31 -56.39
C VAL A 19 18.86 -6.85 -55.31
N ILE A 20 19.10 -6.50 -54.03
CA ILE A 20 18.35 -7.06 -52.90
C ILE A 20 17.00 -6.38 -52.67
N ALA A 21 16.89 -5.06 -52.88
CA ALA A 21 15.68 -4.30 -52.57
C ALA A 21 14.41 -4.78 -53.33
N PRO A 22 14.46 -5.13 -54.63
CA PRO A 22 13.28 -5.65 -55.35
C PRO A 22 12.82 -7.03 -54.86
N LEU A 23 13.70 -7.83 -54.23
CA LEU A 23 13.41 -9.18 -53.74
C LEU A 23 12.98 -9.21 -52.26
N SER A 24 12.78 -8.05 -51.64
CA SER A 24 12.57 -7.90 -50.20
C SER A 24 11.39 -6.98 -49.86
N THR A 25 10.36 -6.93 -50.71
CA THR A 25 9.24 -5.99 -50.57
C THR A 25 8.29 -6.38 -49.44
N THR A 26 8.07 -7.68 -49.21
CA THR A 26 7.24 -8.18 -48.11
C THR A 26 8.08 -8.79 -46.98
N LEU A 27 7.47 -8.96 -45.79
CA LEU A 27 8.15 -9.61 -44.65
C LEU A 27 8.45 -11.09 -44.93
N ALA A 28 7.54 -11.78 -45.62
CA ALA A 28 7.73 -13.17 -46.01
C ALA A 28 8.91 -13.34 -46.99
N GLU A 29 9.04 -12.44 -47.97
CA GLU A 29 10.18 -12.39 -48.89
C GLU A 29 11.51 -12.16 -48.17
N ARG A 30 11.57 -11.19 -47.25
CA ARG A 30 12.76 -10.89 -46.44
C ARG A 30 13.24 -12.10 -45.64
N ARG A 31 12.31 -12.76 -44.95
CA ARG A 31 12.62 -13.98 -44.17
C ARG A 31 13.03 -15.13 -45.08
N SER A 32 12.33 -15.32 -46.19
CA SER A 32 12.66 -16.38 -47.16
C SER A 32 14.04 -16.20 -47.77
N LEU A 33 14.42 -14.97 -48.17
CA LEU A 33 15.71 -14.65 -48.76
C LEU A 33 16.88 -14.97 -47.80
N LEU A 34 16.75 -14.57 -46.52
CA LEU A 34 17.77 -14.81 -45.50
C LEU A 34 17.83 -16.29 -45.08
N THR A 35 16.67 -16.94 -44.92
CA THR A 35 16.63 -18.37 -44.60
C THR A 35 17.29 -19.18 -45.70
N GLU A 36 16.96 -18.94 -46.96
CA GLU A 36 17.55 -19.69 -48.08
C GLU A 36 19.07 -19.49 -48.19
N ALA A 37 19.56 -18.26 -47.96
CA ALA A 37 20.98 -17.95 -48.03
C ALA A 37 21.80 -18.57 -46.88
N PHE A 38 21.21 -18.75 -45.70
CA PHE A 38 21.96 -19.06 -44.47
C PHE A 38 21.60 -20.37 -43.78
N THR A 39 20.56 -21.08 -44.24
CA THR A 39 20.19 -22.39 -43.68
C THR A 39 21.26 -23.45 -43.96
N THR A 40 21.81 -23.49 -45.17
CA THR A 40 22.82 -24.47 -45.60
C THR A 40 24.23 -24.14 -45.11
N ASN A 41 24.52 -22.87 -44.84
CA ASN A 41 25.83 -22.40 -44.37
C ASN A 41 25.94 -22.30 -42.83
N GLY A 42 24.99 -22.85 -42.06
CA GLY A 42 25.03 -22.85 -40.59
C GLY A 42 24.80 -21.48 -39.95
N GLY A 43 24.23 -20.53 -40.68
CA GLY A 43 24.16 -19.11 -40.35
C GLY A 43 22.82 -18.61 -39.83
N LEU A 44 21.90 -19.47 -39.37
CA LEU A 44 20.56 -19.04 -38.93
C LEU A 44 20.58 -18.10 -37.70
N SER A 45 21.64 -18.12 -36.88
CA SER A 45 21.87 -17.13 -35.82
C SER A 45 22.15 -15.72 -36.36
N LEU A 46 22.67 -15.60 -37.59
CA LEU A 46 23.05 -14.34 -38.26
C LEU A 46 21.83 -13.55 -38.74
N VAL A 47 20.69 -14.21 -38.92
CA VAL A 47 19.40 -13.58 -39.30
C VAL A 47 18.82 -12.74 -38.16
N ARG A 48 19.18 -13.04 -36.89
CA ARG A 48 18.59 -12.37 -35.71
C ARG A 48 19.03 -10.93 -35.55
N ASP A 49 20.21 -10.58 -36.05
CA ASP A 49 20.76 -9.23 -35.93
C ASP A 49 20.37 -8.33 -37.11
N ILE A 50 19.76 -8.85 -38.17
CA ILE A 50 19.27 -8.06 -39.33
C ILE A 50 17.82 -7.69 -39.06
N ASP A 51 17.49 -6.39 -39.11
CA ASP A 51 16.12 -5.92 -38.88
C ASP A 51 15.21 -6.28 -40.07
N VAL A 52 14.54 -7.43 -39.97
CA VAL A 52 13.63 -7.96 -41.00
C VAL A 52 12.30 -7.20 -41.08
N ASP A 53 11.96 -6.36 -40.09
CA ASP A 53 10.71 -5.60 -40.09
C ASP A 53 10.86 -4.24 -40.82
N ALA A 54 12.09 -3.74 -40.98
CA ALA A 54 12.41 -2.50 -41.70
C ALA A 54 12.03 -2.50 -43.19
N ARG A 55 11.42 -1.42 -43.73
CA ARG A 55 11.02 -1.29 -45.15
C ARG A 55 12.14 -1.69 -46.12
N ALA A 56 11.81 -2.32 -47.25
CA ALA A 56 12.74 -2.98 -48.19
C ALA A 56 14.06 -2.22 -48.47
N GLY A 57 14.01 -0.91 -48.71
CA GLY A 57 15.20 -0.10 -48.97
C GLY A 57 16.12 0.12 -47.75
N LEU A 58 15.56 0.13 -46.53
CA LEU A 58 16.30 0.19 -45.27
C LEU A 58 16.81 -1.20 -44.89
N PHE A 59 15.98 -2.24 -45.05
CA PHE A 59 16.39 -3.64 -44.90
C PHE A 59 17.60 -3.97 -45.77
N ALA A 60 17.58 -3.61 -47.06
CA ALA A 60 18.69 -3.90 -47.96
C ALA A 60 20.00 -3.18 -47.54
N VAL A 61 19.91 -1.98 -46.96
CA VAL A 61 21.10 -1.25 -46.50
C VAL A 61 21.65 -1.84 -45.20
N ASP A 62 20.76 -2.11 -44.23
CA ASP A 62 21.12 -2.73 -42.95
C ASP A 62 21.72 -4.13 -43.16
N CYS A 63 21.07 -4.93 -44.00
CA CYS A 63 21.51 -6.27 -44.38
C CYS A 63 22.91 -6.25 -45.03
N VAL A 64 23.13 -5.41 -46.06
CA VAL A 64 24.45 -5.33 -46.72
C VAL A 64 25.52 -4.80 -45.76
N GLY A 65 25.19 -3.80 -44.95
CA GLY A 65 26.14 -3.22 -43.98
C GLY A 65 26.58 -4.23 -42.93
N LYS A 66 25.64 -5.00 -42.37
CA LYS A 66 25.92 -6.03 -41.37
C LYS A 66 26.68 -7.20 -41.98
N LEU A 67 26.27 -7.69 -43.15
CA LEU A 67 26.95 -8.82 -43.81
C LEU A 67 28.38 -8.48 -44.25
N LEU A 68 28.68 -7.23 -44.64
CA LEU A 68 30.05 -6.79 -44.95
C LEU A 68 30.99 -6.70 -43.75
N ALA A 69 30.45 -6.59 -42.54
CA ALA A 69 31.24 -6.53 -41.31
C ALA A 69 31.55 -7.93 -40.75
N MET A 70 31.07 -9.00 -41.40
CA MET A 70 31.19 -10.37 -40.93
C MET A 70 32.42 -11.07 -41.50
N SER A 71 32.99 -11.99 -40.71
CA SER A 71 34.03 -12.90 -41.18
C SER A 71 33.45 -13.95 -42.15
N CYS A 72 34.31 -14.50 -42.99
CA CYS A 72 33.90 -15.49 -43.98
C CYS A 72 33.47 -16.82 -43.34
N PHE A 73 32.59 -17.55 -44.03
CA PHE A 73 32.24 -18.90 -43.61
C PHE A 73 33.47 -19.81 -43.68
N ALA A 74 33.45 -20.92 -42.93
CA ALA A 74 34.50 -21.93 -42.96
C ALA A 74 34.72 -22.54 -44.37
N SER A 75 33.72 -22.43 -45.26
CA SER A 75 33.81 -22.81 -46.68
C SER A 75 34.64 -21.86 -47.54
N GLY A 76 35.09 -20.72 -46.99
CA GLY A 76 35.79 -19.67 -47.73
C GLY A 76 34.87 -18.73 -48.52
N GLN A 77 33.54 -18.87 -48.39
CA GLN A 77 32.55 -17.99 -49.01
C GLN A 77 32.17 -16.85 -48.04
N HIS A 78 32.04 -15.63 -48.57
CA HIS A 78 31.62 -14.48 -47.79
C HIS A 78 30.08 -14.49 -47.58
N PRO A 79 29.55 -14.12 -46.39
CA PRO A 79 28.11 -14.12 -46.12
C PRO A 79 27.28 -13.31 -47.13
N LEU A 80 27.79 -12.17 -47.57
CA LEU A 80 27.14 -11.37 -48.63
C LEU A 80 27.11 -12.09 -49.99
N ALA A 81 28.11 -12.91 -50.31
CA ALA A 81 28.16 -13.68 -51.55
C ALA A 81 27.07 -14.76 -51.57
N ALA A 82 26.88 -15.45 -50.45
CA ALA A 82 25.81 -16.44 -50.28
C ALA A 82 24.41 -15.82 -50.49
N LEU A 83 24.17 -14.61 -49.96
CA LEU A 83 22.91 -13.90 -50.19
C LEU A 83 22.72 -13.49 -51.67
N LEU A 84 23.80 -13.06 -52.32
CA LEU A 84 23.78 -12.67 -53.72
C LEU A 84 23.56 -13.86 -54.67
N GLU A 85 23.99 -15.07 -54.30
CA GLU A 85 23.70 -16.29 -55.07
C GLU A 85 22.21 -16.61 -55.05
N VAL A 86 21.55 -16.52 -53.90
CA VAL A 86 20.08 -16.67 -53.81
C VAL A 86 19.37 -15.58 -54.61
N ALA A 87 19.87 -14.34 -54.58
CA ALA A 87 19.30 -13.25 -55.38
C ALA A 87 19.48 -13.47 -56.88
N ARG A 88 20.61 -14.05 -57.31
CA ARG A 88 20.91 -14.41 -58.70
C ARG A 88 19.91 -15.43 -59.22
N ASP A 89 19.65 -16.48 -58.45
CA ASP A 89 18.74 -17.55 -58.83
C ASP A 89 17.29 -17.05 -58.97
N ARG A 90 16.90 -16.02 -58.20
CA ARG A 90 15.56 -15.43 -58.24
C ARG A 90 15.33 -14.40 -59.36
N LEU A 91 16.36 -13.73 -59.86
CA LEU A 91 16.23 -12.64 -60.85
C LEU A 91 16.43 -13.08 -62.31
N GLY A 92 16.92 -14.30 -62.56
CA GLY A 92 17.02 -14.89 -63.90
C GLY A 92 18.16 -14.33 -64.78
N ALA A 93 18.27 -14.87 -66.01
CA ALA A 93 19.46 -14.76 -66.87
C ALA A 93 19.91 -13.33 -67.23
N GLU A 94 19.00 -12.34 -67.27
CA GLU A 94 19.35 -10.95 -67.62
C GLU A 94 20.16 -10.23 -66.52
N ALA A 95 20.09 -10.68 -65.27
CA ALA A 95 20.81 -10.10 -64.14
C ALA A 95 22.12 -10.84 -63.79
N ASP A 96 22.34 -12.02 -64.39
CA ASP A 96 23.37 -12.99 -64.00
C ASP A 96 24.79 -12.44 -64.09
N ALA A 97 25.13 -11.78 -65.20
CA ALA A 97 26.44 -11.18 -65.42
C ALA A 97 26.75 -10.04 -64.42
N LYS A 98 25.73 -9.29 -63.96
CA LYS A 98 25.90 -8.17 -63.02
C LYS A 98 26.03 -8.65 -61.57
N ILE A 99 25.35 -9.74 -61.22
CA ILE A 99 25.39 -10.31 -59.86
C ILE A 99 26.66 -11.18 -59.68
N GLY A 100 27.10 -11.90 -60.72
CA GLY A 100 28.33 -12.70 -60.66
C GLY A 100 29.59 -11.90 -60.34
N GLU A 101 29.71 -10.68 -60.89
CA GLU A 101 30.80 -9.75 -60.54
C GLU A 101 30.77 -9.38 -59.05
N LEU A 102 29.58 -9.11 -58.48
CA LEU A 102 29.41 -8.74 -57.07
C LEU A 102 29.71 -9.90 -56.11
N ILE A 103 29.36 -11.14 -56.48
CA ILE A 103 29.69 -12.35 -55.74
C ILE A 103 31.21 -12.54 -55.67
N THR A 104 31.90 -12.36 -56.80
CA THR A 104 33.36 -12.52 -56.91
C THR A 104 34.09 -11.49 -56.04
N LEU A 105 33.66 -10.22 -56.12
CA LEU A 105 34.18 -9.15 -55.27
C LEU A 105 33.96 -9.41 -53.78
N SER A 106 32.79 -9.96 -53.40
CA SER A 106 32.48 -10.31 -52.01
C SER A 106 33.38 -11.42 -51.46
N ASN A 107 33.60 -12.49 -52.23
CA ASN A 107 34.46 -13.60 -51.82
C ASN A 107 35.95 -13.23 -51.76
N GLY A 108 36.39 -12.23 -52.53
CA GLY A 108 37.77 -11.73 -52.50
C GLY A 108 38.20 -11.19 -51.13
N LEU A 109 37.26 -10.81 -50.26
CA LEU A 109 37.54 -10.35 -48.90
C LEU A 109 38.07 -11.48 -48.00
N CYS A 110 37.75 -12.75 -48.30
CA CYS A 110 38.15 -13.89 -47.48
C CYS A 110 39.64 -14.24 -47.59
N ALA A 111 40.31 -13.85 -48.68
CA ALA A 111 41.71 -14.21 -48.94
C ALA A 111 42.73 -13.43 -48.09
N GLN A 112 42.32 -12.35 -47.41
CA GLN A 112 43.21 -11.50 -46.60
C GLN A 112 43.40 -12.00 -45.15
N GLU A 113 42.64 -12.99 -44.69
CA GLU A 113 42.59 -13.41 -43.27
C GLU A 113 43.58 -14.54 -42.88
N ALA A 114 44.38 -15.11 -43.79
CA ALA A 114 45.22 -16.29 -43.50
C ALA A 114 46.74 -16.00 -43.34
N ARG A 115 47.28 -16.08 -42.11
CA ARG A 115 48.71 -16.35 -41.80
C ARG A 115 48.88 -17.34 -40.63
N PRO A 116 49.91 -18.22 -40.60
CA PRO A 116 49.91 -19.43 -39.75
C PRO A 116 50.77 -19.33 -38.47
N ARG A 117 50.41 -20.12 -37.44
CA ARG A 117 51.11 -20.27 -36.14
C ARG A 117 52.02 -21.51 -36.14
N ALA A 118 53.22 -21.37 -35.55
CA ALA A 118 54.28 -22.37 -35.49
C ALA A 118 54.10 -23.40 -34.34
N THR A 119 54.76 -24.55 -34.52
CA THR A 119 54.71 -25.81 -33.75
C THR A 119 55.50 -25.80 -32.43
N ALA A 120 55.11 -26.67 -31.49
CA ALA A 120 55.72 -26.85 -30.16
C ALA A 120 56.58 -28.15 -30.04
N PRO A 121 57.60 -28.19 -29.16
CA PRO A 121 58.26 -29.42 -28.71
C PRO A 121 57.97 -29.78 -27.21
N PRO A 122 58.36 -30.98 -26.72
CA PRO A 122 57.60 -31.73 -25.72
C PRO A 122 58.09 -31.68 -24.26
N GLN A 123 57.26 -32.32 -23.42
CA GLN A 123 57.18 -32.50 -21.96
C GLN A 123 58.47 -32.83 -21.20
N ASP A 124 58.59 -32.35 -19.95
CA ASP A 124 58.68 -33.22 -18.75
C ASP A 124 58.74 -32.48 -17.40
N ALA A 125 58.35 -33.22 -16.35
CA ALA A 125 58.54 -33.06 -14.90
C ALA A 125 57.46 -32.32 -14.06
N VAL A 126 56.73 -33.11 -13.25
CA VAL A 126 55.75 -32.71 -12.22
C VAL A 126 56.44 -32.53 -10.87
N ALA A 127 56.14 -31.45 -10.16
CA ALA A 127 56.54 -31.18 -8.77
C ALA A 127 55.29 -30.91 -7.88
N PRO A 128 55.38 -31.06 -6.53
CA PRO A 128 54.21 -31.27 -5.66
C PRO A 128 53.38 -30.00 -5.37
N ILE A 129 52.09 -30.22 -5.17
CA ILE A 129 51.04 -29.21 -4.92
C ILE A 129 51.15 -28.65 -3.48
N HIS A 130 51.35 -27.33 -3.35
CA HIS A 130 51.11 -26.59 -2.11
C HIS A 130 49.63 -26.14 -2.04
N GLN A 131 48.94 -26.44 -0.94
CA GLN A 131 47.59 -25.93 -0.67
C GLN A 131 47.67 -24.47 -0.20
N ALA A 132 47.02 -23.55 -0.92
CA ALA A 132 46.87 -22.15 -0.50
C ALA A 132 45.77 -22.01 0.58
N PRO A 133 45.91 -21.10 1.55
CA PRO A 133 44.91 -20.87 2.60
C PRO A 133 43.60 -20.29 2.06
N VAL A 134 42.49 -20.61 2.73
CA VAL A 134 41.13 -20.13 2.42
C VAL A 134 41.04 -18.62 2.69
N GLN A 135 40.58 -17.84 1.70
CA GLN A 135 40.45 -16.38 1.78
C GLN A 135 38.99 -15.99 2.12
N SER A 136 38.81 -15.02 3.03
CA SER A 136 37.51 -14.49 3.48
C SER A 136 37.41 -12.98 3.25
N ALA A 137 36.24 -12.38 3.54
CA ALA A 137 36.03 -10.93 3.48
C ALA A 137 36.96 -10.13 4.42
N GLU A 138 37.53 -10.78 5.44
CA GLU A 138 38.48 -10.16 6.39
C GLU A 138 39.94 -10.18 5.90
N THR A 139 40.27 -10.95 4.86
CA THR A 139 41.63 -10.96 4.30
C THR A 139 41.97 -9.59 3.71
N PRO A 140 43.11 -8.95 4.07
CA PRO A 140 43.53 -7.68 3.48
C PRO A 140 43.60 -7.76 1.95
N ARG A 141 43.11 -6.72 1.24
CA ARG A 141 42.99 -6.72 -0.23
C ARG A 141 44.31 -7.01 -0.95
N ASP A 142 45.43 -6.61 -0.37
CA ASP A 142 46.79 -6.80 -0.86
C ASP A 142 47.36 -8.20 -0.62
N GLU A 143 46.72 -9.01 0.23
CA GLU A 143 47.09 -10.39 0.53
C GLU A 143 46.21 -11.42 -0.20
N ARG A 144 45.15 -10.97 -0.91
CA ARG A 144 44.24 -11.84 -1.66
C ARG A 144 44.89 -12.35 -2.95
N LEU A 145 44.65 -13.61 -3.27
CA LEU A 145 45.14 -14.26 -4.48
C LEU A 145 43.99 -14.28 -5.50
N PRO A 146 44.25 -14.01 -6.79
CA PRO A 146 43.22 -14.07 -7.82
C PRO A 146 42.56 -15.45 -7.86
N SER A 147 41.24 -15.50 -7.67
CA SER A 147 40.47 -16.76 -7.62
C SER A 147 39.59 -16.97 -8.85
N VAL A 148 39.21 -18.23 -9.08
CA VAL A 148 38.10 -18.59 -9.96
C VAL A 148 36.83 -18.65 -9.11
N PHE A 149 35.81 -17.86 -9.47
CA PHE A 149 34.49 -17.93 -8.83
C PHE A 149 33.64 -18.96 -9.57
N ILE A 150 33.01 -19.89 -8.86
CA ILE A 150 32.06 -20.84 -9.47
C ILE A 150 30.65 -20.48 -9.00
N SER A 151 29.82 -20.07 -9.96
CA SER A 151 28.39 -19.84 -9.81
C SER A 151 27.63 -21.14 -10.08
N TYR A 152 26.86 -21.63 -9.11
CA TYR A 152 26.10 -22.87 -9.21
C TYR A 152 24.94 -22.88 -8.20
N LEU A 153 23.93 -23.72 -8.42
CA LEU A 153 22.88 -23.99 -7.45
C LEU A 153 23.28 -25.18 -6.56
N HIS A 154 22.79 -25.26 -5.32
CA HIS A 154 23.08 -26.40 -4.43
C HIS A 154 22.72 -27.77 -5.03
N ALA A 155 21.73 -27.84 -5.94
CA ALA A 155 21.41 -29.06 -6.69
C ALA A 155 22.58 -29.55 -7.56
N ASP A 156 23.43 -28.62 -8.03
CA ASP A 156 24.61 -28.84 -8.86
C ASP A 156 25.91 -28.93 -8.02
N ALA A 157 25.80 -29.10 -6.69
CA ALA A 157 26.97 -29.11 -5.79
C ALA A 157 27.95 -30.25 -6.07
N THR A 158 27.46 -31.40 -6.56
CA THR A 158 28.32 -32.56 -6.89
C THR A 158 29.25 -32.25 -8.07
N PRO A 159 28.74 -31.77 -9.23
CA PRO A 159 29.59 -31.20 -10.29
C PRO A 159 30.50 -30.06 -9.79
N ALA A 160 29.98 -29.12 -9.00
CA ALA A 160 30.79 -28.00 -8.49
C ALA A 160 32.02 -28.46 -7.68
N LYS A 161 31.84 -29.41 -6.75
CA LYS A 161 32.94 -29.97 -5.95
C LYS A 161 34.00 -30.68 -6.80
N ARG A 162 33.58 -31.39 -7.86
CA ARG A 162 34.51 -32.04 -8.80
C ARG A 162 35.31 -31.02 -9.59
N LEU A 163 34.66 -29.96 -10.05
CA LEU A 163 35.33 -28.87 -10.75
C LEU A 163 36.33 -28.13 -9.84
N VAL A 164 35.98 -27.89 -8.58
CA VAL A 164 36.89 -27.30 -7.58
C VAL A 164 38.14 -28.16 -7.41
N ALA A 165 37.99 -29.49 -7.31
CA ALA A 165 39.13 -30.40 -7.17
C ALA A 165 40.06 -30.36 -8.40
N ALA A 166 39.49 -30.35 -9.61
CA ALA A 166 40.25 -30.27 -10.85
C ALA A 166 40.99 -28.93 -11.00
N LEU A 167 40.34 -27.81 -10.71
CA LEU A 167 40.93 -26.47 -10.77
C LEU A 167 42.08 -26.32 -9.74
N ARG A 168 41.90 -26.84 -8.52
CA ARG A 168 42.96 -26.84 -7.50
C ARG A 168 44.14 -27.74 -7.90
N ALA A 169 43.88 -28.90 -8.49
CA ALA A 169 44.94 -29.78 -9.01
C ALA A 169 45.73 -29.11 -10.15
N ALA A 170 45.09 -28.25 -10.93
CA ALA A 170 45.71 -27.42 -11.97
C ALA A 170 46.36 -26.12 -11.46
N GLY A 171 46.40 -25.90 -10.13
CA GLY A 171 47.07 -24.76 -9.51
C GLY A 171 46.24 -23.48 -9.38
N HIS A 172 44.92 -23.53 -9.63
CA HIS A 172 44.04 -22.38 -9.45
C HIS A 172 43.53 -22.28 -8.00
N THR A 173 43.44 -21.06 -7.47
CA THR A 173 42.65 -20.79 -6.26
C THR A 173 41.18 -20.65 -6.65
N VAL A 174 40.26 -21.21 -5.86
CA VAL A 174 38.84 -21.33 -6.21
C VAL A 174 37.99 -20.86 -5.05
N TRP A 175 36.97 -20.07 -5.34
CA TRP A 175 35.97 -19.57 -4.40
C TRP A 175 34.60 -20.14 -4.73
N ILE A 176 33.94 -20.74 -3.72
CA ILE A 176 32.52 -21.16 -3.77
C ILE A 176 31.82 -20.86 -2.44
N ASP A 177 30.51 -20.61 -2.51
CA ASP A 177 29.64 -20.29 -1.37
C ASP A 177 29.72 -21.31 -0.21
N THR A 178 29.83 -22.61 -0.48
CA THR A 178 29.81 -23.69 0.53
C THR A 178 31.14 -23.93 1.26
N LEU A 179 32.26 -23.39 0.75
CA LEU A 179 33.59 -23.58 1.32
C LEU A 179 34.21 -22.30 1.88
N ASN A 180 33.68 -21.13 1.49
CA ASN A 180 34.36 -19.85 1.69
C ASN A 180 33.52 -18.81 2.46
N ILE A 181 32.32 -19.17 2.93
CA ILE A 181 31.48 -18.31 3.77
C ILE A 181 31.31 -18.96 5.15
N ASN A 182 31.72 -18.27 6.21
CA ASN A 182 31.54 -18.74 7.58
C ASN A 182 30.12 -18.44 8.09
N GLY A 183 29.61 -19.26 9.00
CA GLY A 183 28.32 -19.01 9.65
C GLY A 183 28.31 -17.66 10.38
N GLY A 184 27.55 -16.68 9.88
CA GLY A 184 27.42 -15.34 10.44
C GLY A 184 27.90 -14.18 9.54
N GLU A 185 28.49 -14.46 8.38
CA GLU A 185 28.94 -13.43 7.42
C GLU A 185 27.80 -12.90 6.51
N ASP A 186 27.90 -11.65 6.06
CA ASP A 186 26.98 -11.05 5.08
C ASP A 186 27.13 -11.75 3.72
N TRP A 187 26.21 -12.67 3.45
CA TRP A 187 26.22 -13.57 2.31
C TRP A 187 26.27 -12.82 0.96
N LEU A 188 25.55 -11.71 0.84
CA LEU A 188 25.50 -10.88 -0.36
C LEU A 188 26.80 -10.08 -0.56
N GLY A 189 27.33 -9.50 0.52
CA GLY A 189 28.61 -8.80 0.51
C GLY A 189 29.78 -9.72 0.15
N ALA A 190 29.81 -10.93 0.70
CA ALA A 190 30.84 -11.92 0.44
C ALA A 190 30.85 -12.39 -1.03
N ILE A 191 29.68 -12.65 -1.62
CA ILE A 191 29.55 -13.03 -3.05
C ILE A 191 30.00 -11.88 -3.95
N GLY A 192 29.55 -10.65 -3.68
CA GLY A 192 29.95 -9.46 -4.45
C GLY A 192 31.47 -9.21 -4.41
N GLU A 193 32.09 -9.36 -3.25
CA GLU A 193 33.54 -9.29 -3.12
C GLU A 193 34.27 -10.43 -3.83
N ALA A 194 33.74 -11.65 -3.76
CA ALA A 194 34.33 -12.81 -4.42
C ALA A 194 34.33 -12.68 -5.94
N VAL A 195 33.22 -12.21 -6.54
CA VAL A 195 33.17 -11.91 -7.98
C VAL A 195 34.12 -10.77 -8.34
N ASN A 196 34.29 -9.76 -7.47
CA ASN A 196 35.25 -8.67 -7.70
C ASN A 196 36.71 -9.16 -7.69
N ASN A 197 37.08 -10.06 -6.77
CA ASN A 197 38.44 -10.62 -6.66
C ASN A 197 38.70 -11.73 -7.69
N ALA A 198 37.66 -12.30 -8.28
CA ALA A 198 37.81 -13.33 -9.28
C ALA A 198 38.34 -12.79 -10.61
N TYR A 199 39.25 -13.51 -11.24
CA TYR A 199 39.71 -13.19 -12.60
C TYR A 199 38.85 -13.88 -13.67
N ALA A 200 38.13 -14.95 -13.28
CA ALA A 200 37.18 -15.65 -14.13
C ALA A 200 35.98 -16.15 -13.29
N VAL A 201 34.81 -16.16 -13.91
CA VAL A 201 33.54 -16.63 -13.35
C VAL A 201 33.06 -17.83 -14.17
N VAL A 202 33.04 -19.01 -13.56
CA VAL A 202 32.51 -20.23 -14.18
C VAL A 202 31.07 -20.41 -13.75
N VAL A 203 30.16 -20.61 -14.70
CA VAL A 203 28.72 -20.75 -14.43
C VAL A 203 28.30 -22.16 -14.78
N LEU A 204 27.85 -22.95 -13.80
CA LEU A 204 27.34 -24.29 -14.05
C LEU A 204 25.87 -24.22 -14.48
N CYS A 205 25.62 -24.38 -15.76
CA CYS A 205 24.33 -24.18 -16.38
C CYS A 205 23.50 -25.48 -16.40
N SER A 206 22.49 -25.53 -15.52
CA SER A 206 21.35 -26.44 -15.58
C SER A 206 20.06 -25.62 -15.75
N SER A 207 18.94 -26.22 -16.13
CA SER A 207 17.63 -25.55 -16.24
C SER A 207 17.23 -24.89 -14.93
N ASP A 208 17.57 -25.50 -13.80
CA ASP A 208 17.32 -24.94 -12.47
C ASP A 208 18.27 -23.78 -12.15
N THR A 209 19.56 -23.90 -12.49
CA THR A 209 20.52 -22.81 -12.30
C THR A 209 20.19 -21.61 -13.19
N MET A 210 19.77 -21.82 -14.45
CA MET A 210 19.41 -20.74 -15.36
C MET A 210 18.12 -19.99 -14.96
N ARG A 211 17.25 -20.63 -14.17
CA ARG A 211 16.07 -19.99 -13.56
C ARG A 211 16.37 -19.26 -12.25
N SER A 212 17.58 -19.40 -11.70
CA SER A 212 17.96 -18.81 -10.43
C SER A 212 18.19 -17.30 -10.56
N PRO A 213 17.44 -16.45 -9.81
CA PRO A 213 17.71 -15.02 -9.76
C PRO A 213 19.12 -14.70 -9.26
N TRP A 214 19.66 -15.54 -8.36
CA TRP A 214 20.98 -15.37 -7.75
C TRP A 214 22.11 -15.59 -8.76
N VAL A 215 22.07 -16.70 -9.51
CA VAL A 215 23.06 -16.95 -10.57
C VAL A 215 22.94 -15.90 -11.68
N ARG A 216 21.71 -15.47 -11.98
CA ARG A 216 21.49 -14.36 -12.92
C ARG A 216 22.14 -13.06 -12.44
N ASP A 217 22.02 -12.73 -11.15
CA ASP A 217 22.65 -11.54 -10.56
C ASP A 217 24.18 -11.63 -10.60
N GLU A 218 24.75 -12.79 -10.25
CA GLU A 218 26.19 -13.05 -10.33
C GLU A 218 26.74 -12.91 -11.75
N VAL A 219 26.02 -13.46 -12.74
CA VAL A 219 26.37 -13.34 -14.18
C VAL A 219 26.29 -11.90 -14.66
N VAL A 220 25.25 -11.16 -14.27
CA VAL A 220 25.11 -9.74 -14.61
C VAL A 220 26.23 -8.93 -13.97
N TRP A 221 26.56 -9.20 -12.70
CA TRP A 221 27.66 -8.55 -11.99
C TRP A 221 29.02 -8.81 -12.67
N ALA A 222 29.29 -10.06 -13.04
CA ALA A 222 30.48 -10.46 -13.77
C ALA A 222 30.63 -9.73 -15.12
N LYS A 223 29.53 -9.56 -15.87
CA LYS A 223 29.52 -8.83 -17.15
C LYS A 223 29.83 -7.35 -16.99
N ILE A 224 29.21 -6.70 -15.99
CA ILE A 224 29.42 -5.28 -15.72
C ILE A 224 30.88 -5.02 -15.37
N LYS A 225 31.49 -5.94 -14.61
CA LYS A 225 32.91 -5.89 -14.24
C LYS A 225 33.86 -6.38 -15.34
N GLY A 226 33.36 -6.76 -16.51
CA GLY A 226 34.16 -7.23 -17.64
C GLY A 226 34.95 -8.51 -17.35
N LYS A 227 34.44 -9.38 -16.47
CA LYS A 227 35.10 -10.63 -16.11
C LYS A 227 35.03 -11.66 -17.26
N LEU A 228 36.00 -12.56 -17.32
CA LEU A 228 35.92 -13.74 -18.18
C LEU A 228 34.82 -14.66 -17.65
N ILE A 229 33.75 -14.87 -18.42
CA ILE A 229 32.65 -15.75 -18.04
C ILE A 229 32.74 -17.04 -18.86
N VAL A 230 32.75 -18.18 -18.18
CA VAL A 230 32.81 -19.51 -18.80
C VAL A 230 31.54 -20.29 -18.44
N PRO A 231 30.54 -20.34 -19.34
CA PRO A 231 29.35 -21.17 -19.13
C PRO A 231 29.68 -22.66 -19.31
N VAL A 232 29.20 -23.51 -18.40
CA VAL A 232 29.40 -24.96 -18.44
C VAL A 232 28.03 -25.65 -18.38
N LEU A 233 27.56 -26.19 -19.50
CA LEU A 233 26.27 -26.86 -19.59
C LEU A 233 26.31 -28.23 -18.91
N LEU A 234 25.61 -28.39 -17.79
CA LEU A 234 25.37 -29.67 -17.13
C LEU A 234 24.24 -30.47 -17.79
N GLU A 235 23.36 -29.76 -18.50
CA GLU A 235 22.27 -30.29 -19.33
C GLU A 235 21.94 -29.31 -20.47
N ASP A 236 21.19 -29.76 -21.47
CA ASP A 236 20.88 -28.97 -22.66
C ASP A 236 19.84 -27.88 -22.37
N CYS A 237 20.32 -26.76 -21.82
CA CYS A 237 19.53 -25.57 -21.50
C CYS A 237 19.87 -24.35 -22.38
N ALA A 238 20.85 -24.46 -23.29
CA ALA A 238 21.33 -23.35 -24.11
C ALA A 238 20.29 -22.81 -25.12
N GLY A 239 19.36 -23.66 -25.54
CA GLY A 239 18.24 -23.28 -26.43
C GLY A 239 17.01 -22.69 -25.72
N GLY A 240 16.99 -22.72 -24.39
CA GLY A 240 15.86 -22.24 -23.59
C GLY A 240 15.79 -20.73 -23.47
N VAL A 241 14.58 -20.18 -23.28
CA VAL A 241 14.33 -18.74 -23.04
C VAL A 241 15.01 -18.25 -21.74
N ASP A 242 15.27 -19.17 -20.81
CA ASP A 242 15.85 -18.91 -19.50
C ASP A 242 17.40 -18.84 -19.53
N PHE A 243 18.07 -19.05 -20.67
CA PHE A 243 19.54 -19.01 -20.78
C PHE A 243 20.10 -17.57 -20.81
N PHE A 244 19.69 -16.79 -19.80
CA PHE A 244 19.65 -15.34 -19.82
C PHE A 244 21.04 -14.71 -19.94
N GLY A 245 21.31 -14.11 -21.09
CA GLY A 245 22.55 -13.35 -21.35
C GLY A 245 23.80 -14.20 -21.60
N LEU A 246 23.75 -15.52 -21.47
CA LEU A 246 24.90 -16.38 -21.77
C LEU A 246 24.90 -16.85 -23.24
N HIS A 247 23.86 -16.54 -24.03
CA HIS A 247 23.73 -16.92 -25.45
C HIS A 247 24.87 -16.42 -26.36
N GLY A 248 25.59 -15.36 -25.97
CA GLY A 248 26.74 -14.83 -26.71
C GLY A 248 28.09 -15.41 -26.26
N TYR A 249 28.11 -16.36 -25.33
CA TYR A 249 29.31 -16.97 -24.78
C TYR A 249 29.44 -18.41 -25.28
N GLN A 250 30.65 -18.80 -25.69
CA GLN A 250 30.93 -20.20 -26.02
C GLN A 250 30.89 -21.03 -24.73
N TYR A 251 30.01 -22.02 -24.70
CA TYR A 251 29.83 -22.88 -23.54
C TYR A 251 30.64 -24.18 -23.65
N ILE A 252 30.99 -24.74 -22.49
CA ILE A 252 31.60 -26.07 -22.37
C ILE A 252 30.49 -27.06 -22.01
N THR A 253 30.35 -28.14 -22.77
CA THR A 253 29.37 -29.19 -22.46
C THR A 253 29.95 -30.17 -21.44
N TRP A 254 29.16 -30.46 -20.41
CA TRP A 254 29.47 -31.42 -19.35
C TRP A 254 28.22 -32.22 -18.96
N TYR A 255 27.76 -33.08 -19.88
CA TYR A 255 26.63 -34.00 -19.65
C TYR A 255 27.11 -35.29 -18.97
N GLY A 256 26.24 -35.92 -18.17
CA GLY A 256 26.51 -37.01 -17.23
C GLY A 256 27.56 -38.08 -17.62
N ASP A 257 28.24 -38.60 -16.58
CA ASP A 257 29.22 -39.71 -16.51
C ASP A 257 30.46 -39.73 -17.43
N THR A 258 30.70 -38.67 -18.22
CA THR A 258 32.05 -38.43 -18.78
C THR A 258 32.95 -37.82 -17.70
N ALA A 259 33.51 -38.68 -16.86
CA ALA A 259 34.03 -38.28 -15.55
C ALA A 259 35.21 -37.29 -15.57
N ASP A 260 35.98 -37.21 -16.66
CA ASP A 260 37.26 -36.47 -16.65
C ASP A 260 37.39 -35.39 -17.73
N THR A 261 36.49 -35.32 -18.73
CA THR A 261 36.64 -34.37 -19.85
C THR A 261 36.07 -32.98 -19.56
N GLY A 262 34.94 -32.89 -18.84
CA GLY A 262 34.29 -31.62 -18.50
C GLY A 262 35.20 -30.68 -17.70
N PRO A 263 35.68 -31.08 -16.50
CA PRO A 263 36.59 -30.26 -15.70
C PRO A 263 37.91 -29.94 -16.41
N ALA A 264 38.47 -30.88 -17.20
CA ALA A 264 39.69 -30.66 -17.97
C ALA A 264 39.52 -29.57 -19.05
N ASN A 265 38.36 -29.55 -19.72
CA ASN A 265 38.03 -28.51 -20.70
C ASN A 265 37.85 -27.13 -20.04
N VAL A 266 37.28 -27.08 -18.82
CA VAL A 266 37.17 -25.83 -18.05
C VAL A 266 38.56 -25.33 -17.65
N VAL A 267 39.45 -26.22 -17.17
CA VAL A 267 40.84 -25.87 -16.87
C VAL A 267 41.56 -25.33 -18.11
N ALA A 268 41.38 -25.97 -19.28
CA ALA A 268 42.00 -25.54 -20.54
C ALA A 268 41.45 -24.19 -21.06
N ALA A 269 40.20 -23.86 -20.74
CA ALA A 269 39.57 -22.60 -21.12
C ALA A 269 39.97 -21.42 -20.22
N LEU A 270 40.50 -21.70 -19.03
CA LEU A 270 40.95 -20.68 -18.09
C LEU A 270 42.42 -20.30 -18.37
N PRO A 271 42.77 -19.01 -18.32
CA PRO A 271 44.17 -18.60 -18.42
C PRO A 271 44.96 -19.14 -17.21
N HIS A 272 46.24 -19.47 -17.42
CA HIS A 272 47.15 -19.89 -16.35
C HIS A 272 47.10 -18.90 -15.18
N PRO A 273 47.19 -19.38 -13.93
CA PRO A 273 47.16 -18.51 -12.77
C PRO A 273 48.25 -17.45 -12.95
N PRO A 274 47.92 -16.15 -12.89
CA PRO A 274 48.95 -15.13 -12.99
C PRO A 274 49.96 -15.39 -11.88
N ALA A 275 51.25 -15.52 -12.24
CA ALA A 275 52.32 -15.50 -11.23
C ALA A 275 52.08 -14.28 -10.33
N PRO A 276 52.35 -14.34 -9.01
CA PRO A 276 52.27 -13.17 -8.15
C PRO A 276 53.25 -12.12 -8.68
N GLY A 277 52.74 -11.29 -9.58
CA GLY A 277 53.49 -10.27 -10.27
C GLY A 277 53.78 -9.15 -9.28
N PRO A 278 54.87 -8.40 -9.47
CA PRO A 278 55.17 -7.27 -8.62
C PRO A 278 53.95 -6.34 -8.59
N VAL A 279 53.51 -6.10 -7.36
CA VAL A 279 52.50 -5.13 -6.94
C VAL A 279 52.38 -4.01 -7.97
N ALA A 280 51.15 -3.84 -8.49
CA ALA A 280 50.81 -2.85 -9.51
C ALA A 280 51.54 -1.52 -9.27
N SER A 281 52.17 -1.00 -10.33
CA SER A 281 52.92 0.26 -10.29
C SER A 281 52.06 1.38 -9.70
N LYS A 282 52.71 2.34 -9.01
CA LYS A 282 52.06 3.49 -8.37
C LYS A 282 51.08 4.24 -9.30
N ALA A 283 51.35 4.29 -10.60
CA ALA A 283 50.49 4.92 -11.60
C ALA A 283 49.20 4.11 -11.92
N THR A 284 49.26 2.78 -11.86
CA THR A 284 48.08 1.91 -12.00
C THR A 284 47.24 1.90 -10.71
N ARG A 285 47.89 2.02 -9.55
CA ARG A 285 47.24 2.23 -8.24
C ARG A 285 46.46 3.54 -8.18
N GLU A 286 47.04 4.65 -8.66
CA GLU A 286 46.34 5.95 -8.73
C GLU A 286 45.12 5.93 -9.67
N MET A 287 45.09 5.05 -10.68
CA MET A 287 43.95 4.88 -11.59
C MET A 287 42.81 4.03 -10.98
N LEU A 288 43.13 3.06 -10.14
CA LEU A 288 42.18 2.19 -9.41
C LEU A 288 41.62 2.84 -8.12
N ASP A 289 42.36 3.76 -7.50
CA ASP A 289 41.93 4.57 -6.33
C ASP A 289 41.24 5.90 -6.73
N SER A 290 40.89 6.07 -8.00
CA SER A 290 40.13 7.22 -8.47
C SER A 290 38.78 7.25 -7.75
N ARG A 291 38.51 8.31 -6.97
CA ARG A 291 37.22 8.56 -6.29
C ARG A 291 36.02 8.31 -7.20
N ARG A 292 36.14 8.60 -8.50
CA ARG A 292 35.09 8.37 -9.49
C ARG A 292 34.76 6.89 -9.71
N VAL A 293 35.73 6.00 -9.59
CA VAL A 293 35.50 4.54 -9.66
C VAL A 293 34.63 4.11 -8.49
N LEU A 294 35.00 4.50 -7.25
CA LEU A 294 34.20 4.20 -6.05
C LEU A 294 32.78 4.78 -6.11
N GLU A 295 32.62 5.98 -6.69
CA GLU A 295 31.30 6.55 -6.96
C GLU A 295 30.47 5.66 -7.90
N LEU A 296 31.03 5.24 -9.03
CA LEU A 296 30.34 4.38 -9.99
C LEU A 296 30.01 3.00 -9.39
N GLU A 297 30.92 2.43 -8.60
CA GLU A 297 30.66 1.16 -7.89
C GLU A 297 29.50 1.27 -6.91
N TYR A 298 29.43 2.36 -6.16
CA TYR A 298 28.31 2.63 -5.27
C TYR A 298 26.99 2.82 -6.03
N LEU A 299 27.01 3.60 -7.13
CA LEU A 299 25.84 3.84 -7.96
C LEU A 299 25.31 2.56 -8.60
N ASP A 300 26.21 1.72 -9.14
CA ASP A 300 25.82 0.42 -9.69
C ASP A 300 25.22 -0.46 -8.59
N ARG A 301 25.86 -0.53 -7.41
CA ARG A 301 25.32 -1.26 -6.26
C ARG A 301 23.91 -0.80 -5.89
N LEU A 302 23.65 0.51 -5.83
CA LEU A 302 22.30 1.03 -5.58
C LEU A 302 21.28 0.57 -6.62
N LEU A 303 21.63 0.60 -7.92
CA LEU A 303 20.74 0.17 -8.99
C LEU A 303 20.36 -1.31 -8.86
N PHE A 304 21.33 -2.13 -8.48
CA PHE A 304 21.18 -3.57 -8.41
C PHE A 304 20.70 -4.07 -7.06
N GLU A 305 20.81 -3.35 -5.95
CA GLU A 305 20.34 -3.84 -4.64
C GLU A 305 18.98 -3.23 -4.30
N GLU A 306 18.90 -1.90 -4.30
CA GLU A 306 17.78 -1.17 -3.69
C GLU A 306 16.75 -0.70 -4.74
N LEU A 307 17.15 -0.51 -6.01
CA LEU A 307 16.32 0.18 -7.02
C LEU A 307 15.72 -0.73 -8.12
N ARG A 308 15.74 -2.06 -7.93
CA ARG A 308 15.37 -3.10 -8.92
C ARG A 308 13.96 -3.01 -9.52
N ASN A 309 13.03 -2.30 -8.88
CA ASN A 309 11.61 -2.21 -9.28
C ASN A 309 11.12 -0.76 -9.48
N THR A 310 12.02 0.20 -9.63
CA THR A 310 11.66 1.61 -9.81
C THR A 310 11.00 1.89 -11.17
N ASP A 311 11.15 0.98 -12.14
CA ASP A 311 10.46 0.98 -13.44
C ASP A 311 8.94 0.77 -13.31
N LYS A 312 8.51 0.03 -12.28
CA LYS A 312 7.08 -0.26 -12.01
C LYS A 312 6.41 0.78 -11.11
N TYR A 313 7.11 1.87 -10.79
CA TYR A 313 6.62 2.92 -9.90
C TYR A 313 5.40 3.65 -10.48
N VAL A 314 4.36 3.78 -9.65
CA VAL A 314 3.19 4.64 -9.90
C VAL A 314 3.33 5.93 -9.10
N ALA A 315 3.06 7.07 -9.74
CA ALA A 315 3.20 8.38 -9.11
C ALA A 315 2.25 8.54 -7.92
N LEU A 316 2.78 8.94 -6.76
CA LEU A 316 1.97 9.11 -5.54
C LEU A 316 1.53 10.56 -5.36
N ALA A 317 0.26 10.77 -5.02
CA ALA A 317 -0.29 12.09 -4.73
C ALA A 317 -0.13 12.45 -3.24
N GLY A 318 -0.30 13.73 -2.91
CA GLY A 318 -0.13 14.20 -1.54
C GLY A 318 -0.29 15.70 -1.37
N SER A 319 0.19 16.19 -0.23
CA SER A 319 0.22 17.61 0.08
C SER A 319 1.51 18.03 0.76
N THR A 320 1.97 19.23 0.41
CA THR A 320 3.17 19.86 0.95
C THR A 320 2.78 21.00 1.89
N GLN A 321 3.43 21.06 3.05
CA GLN A 321 3.37 22.16 4.00
C GLN A 321 4.80 22.67 4.26
N THR A 322 5.03 23.95 3.95
CA THR A 322 6.34 24.59 4.12
C THR A 322 6.51 25.04 5.58
N VAL A 323 7.70 24.84 6.15
CA VAL A 323 8.00 25.28 7.54
C VAL A 323 8.69 26.65 7.51
N ALA A 324 8.15 27.62 8.25
CA ALA A 324 8.74 28.96 8.36
C ALA A 324 10.14 28.91 9.01
N ARG A 325 11.12 29.59 8.41
CA ARG A 325 12.50 29.69 8.93
C ARG A 325 12.73 31.07 9.57
N PRO A 326 13.30 31.16 10.78
CA PRO A 326 13.66 32.45 11.39
C PRO A 326 14.68 33.22 10.55
N ILE A 327 14.47 34.53 10.42
CA ILE A 327 15.15 35.47 9.50
C ILE A 327 16.57 35.88 9.98
N ALA A 328 17.16 35.22 10.98
CA ALA A 328 18.35 35.75 11.67
C ALA A 328 19.68 35.73 10.87
N ASP A 329 19.77 35.04 9.72
CA ASP A 329 21.06 34.84 9.00
C ASP A 329 21.18 35.59 7.66
N LEU A 330 20.26 36.50 7.30
CA LEU A 330 20.19 37.07 5.93
C LEU A 330 20.41 38.59 5.83
N GLU A 331 20.86 39.28 6.88
CA GLU A 331 21.09 40.73 6.81
C GLU A 331 22.15 41.14 5.76
N SER A 332 23.05 40.23 5.34
CA SER A 332 24.10 40.56 4.37
C SER A 332 23.73 40.33 2.89
N VAL A 333 22.66 39.58 2.60
CA VAL A 333 22.27 39.20 1.22
C VAL A 333 21.13 40.09 0.69
N VAL A 334 20.30 40.62 1.58
CA VAL A 334 19.08 41.39 1.24
C VAL A 334 19.37 42.81 0.73
N GLN A 335 20.61 43.29 0.77
CA GLN A 335 20.99 44.62 0.27
C GLN A 335 21.43 44.65 -1.21
N ARG A 336 21.41 43.51 -1.93
CA ARG A 336 21.70 43.49 -3.36
C ARG A 336 20.40 43.62 -4.17
N GLN A 337 20.37 44.60 -5.06
CA GLN A 337 19.23 44.95 -5.94
C GLN A 337 18.76 43.76 -6.81
N GLU A 338 19.64 42.79 -7.05
CA GLU A 338 19.41 41.55 -7.80
C GLU A 338 18.44 40.56 -7.11
N PHE A 339 18.09 40.76 -5.83
CA PHE A 339 17.21 39.87 -5.08
C PHE A 339 15.85 40.48 -4.71
N GLU A 340 15.51 41.66 -5.24
CA GLU A 340 14.19 42.31 -5.02
C GLU A 340 12.98 41.45 -5.44
N HIS A 341 13.18 40.48 -6.33
CA HIS A 341 12.13 39.58 -6.83
C HIS A 341 11.89 38.35 -5.93
N LEU A 342 12.73 38.11 -4.92
CA LEU A 342 12.46 37.13 -3.88
C LEU A 342 11.52 37.77 -2.84
N ALA A 343 10.25 37.92 -3.25
CA ALA A 343 9.19 38.43 -2.38
C ALA A 343 9.11 37.60 -1.08
N TRP A 344 9.32 38.31 0.01
CA TRP A 344 9.22 37.93 1.41
C TRP A 344 7.87 37.25 1.73
N ARG A 345 7.91 36.24 2.61
CA ARG A 345 6.73 35.57 3.18
C ARG A 345 6.66 35.81 4.68
N THR A 346 5.50 36.27 5.17
CA THR A 346 5.28 36.72 6.56
C THR A 346 4.69 35.60 7.43
N ALA A 347 4.53 35.85 8.73
CA ALA A 347 3.83 34.94 9.65
C ALA A 347 2.40 34.56 9.20
N ALA A 348 1.77 35.32 8.30
CA ALA A 348 0.49 34.97 7.68
C ALA A 348 0.59 33.71 6.78
N ASP A 349 1.77 33.39 6.24
CA ASP A 349 2.00 32.17 5.44
C ASP A 349 2.05 30.89 6.30
N MET A 350 2.11 31.00 7.63
CA MET A 350 2.05 29.83 8.52
C MET A 350 0.65 29.18 8.56
N ASN A 351 -0.39 29.90 8.12
CA ASN A 351 -1.75 29.41 7.92
C ASN A 351 -2.07 29.10 6.45
N ALA A 352 -1.07 29.07 5.57
CA ALA A 352 -1.29 28.75 4.15
C ALA A 352 -1.79 27.31 4.01
N THR A 353 -2.87 27.14 3.24
CA THR A 353 -3.42 25.84 2.86
C THR A 353 -2.33 24.95 2.25
N PRO A 354 -2.20 23.68 2.66
CA PRO A 354 -1.22 22.76 2.09
C PRO A 354 -1.34 22.68 0.57
N ARG A 355 -0.22 22.81 -0.15
CA ARG A 355 -0.19 22.70 -1.61
C ARG A 355 -0.36 21.24 -2.01
N VAL A 356 -1.35 20.93 -2.84
CA VAL A 356 -1.59 19.56 -3.33
C VAL A 356 -0.68 19.24 -4.52
N PHE A 357 -0.20 18.00 -4.62
CA PHE A 357 0.58 17.50 -5.74
C PHE A 357 0.10 16.11 -6.19
N THR A 358 0.35 15.77 -7.45
CA THR A 358 -0.01 14.48 -8.07
C THR A 358 1.18 13.52 -8.21
N ASN A 359 2.41 14.03 -8.08
CA ASN A 359 3.64 13.24 -8.19
C ASN A 359 4.65 13.60 -7.10
N ALA A 360 4.75 12.75 -6.08
CA ALA A 360 5.64 12.94 -4.93
C ALA A 360 7.12 13.00 -5.33
N ALA A 361 7.56 12.24 -6.33
CA ALA A 361 8.95 12.22 -6.73
C ALA A 361 9.38 13.55 -7.38
N GLU A 362 8.51 14.17 -8.18
CA GLU A 362 8.74 15.49 -8.77
C GLU A 362 8.70 16.59 -7.71
N GLU A 363 7.74 16.52 -6.79
CA GLU A 363 7.61 17.45 -5.69
C GLU A 363 8.86 17.47 -4.80
N LEU A 364 9.41 16.30 -4.48
CA LEU A 364 10.62 16.19 -3.66
C LEU A 364 11.88 16.69 -4.38
N MET A 365 11.97 16.48 -5.70
CA MET A 365 13.04 17.05 -6.51
C MET A 365 12.99 18.58 -6.53
N ALA A 366 11.81 19.18 -6.43
CA ALA A 366 11.63 20.64 -6.39
C ALA A 366 11.93 21.27 -5.02
N ILE A 367 11.46 20.66 -3.92
CA ILE A 367 11.60 21.21 -2.55
C ILE A 367 13.02 21.04 -2.01
N ARG A 368 13.73 19.98 -2.44
CA ARG A 368 15.10 19.59 -2.04
C ARG A 368 15.28 19.25 -0.55
N ARG A 369 14.49 19.79 0.39
CA ARG A 369 14.64 19.56 1.84
C ARG A 369 13.29 19.27 2.52
N ALA A 370 12.95 18.00 2.66
CA ALA A 370 11.64 17.60 3.17
C ALA A 370 11.66 16.35 4.06
N ALA A 371 10.74 16.33 5.03
CA ALA A 371 10.28 15.15 5.71
C ALA A 371 9.09 14.55 4.94
N VAL A 372 9.25 13.33 4.44
CA VAL A 372 8.23 12.56 3.72
C VAL A 372 7.43 11.75 4.74
N LEU A 373 6.16 12.11 4.89
CA LEU A 373 5.23 11.59 5.89
C LEU A 373 4.12 10.75 5.24
N GLY A 374 3.61 9.77 5.98
CA GLY A 374 2.51 8.92 5.53
C GLY A 374 2.40 7.64 6.36
N GLU A 375 1.30 6.92 6.19
CA GLU A 375 1.02 5.68 6.92
C GLU A 375 2.01 4.54 6.57
N PRO A 376 2.14 3.50 7.42
CA PRO A 376 2.90 2.30 7.07
C PRO A 376 2.45 1.73 5.72
N GLY A 377 3.39 1.34 4.85
CA GLY A 377 3.07 0.83 3.51
C GLY A 377 2.66 1.88 2.47
N ALA A 378 2.50 3.16 2.83
CA ALA A 378 2.11 4.24 1.91
C ALA A 378 3.11 4.55 0.77
N GLY A 379 4.21 3.80 0.63
CA GLY A 379 5.17 3.99 -0.46
C GLY A 379 6.22 5.09 -0.24
N LYS A 380 6.43 5.57 1.00
CA LYS A 380 7.44 6.59 1.34
C LYS A 380 8.85 6.22 0.87
N SER A 381 9.31 5.01 1.22
CA SER A 381 10.62 4.51 0.81
C SER A 381 10.69 4.32 -0.70
N THR A 382 9.61 3.85 -1.33
CA THR A 382 9.51 3.73 -2.79
C THR A 382 9.67 5.07 -3.51
N VAL A 383 9.05 6.14 -3.00
CA VAL A 383 9.23 7.50 -3.54
C VAL A 383 10.69 7.95 -3.39
N LEU A 384 11.29 7.71 -2.21
CA LEU A 384 12.70 8.04 -1.96
C LEU A 384 13.64 7.30 -2.92
N TRP A 385 13.36 6.03 -3.19
CA TRP A 385 14.06 5.21 -4.17
C TRP A 385 13.87 5.70 -5.61
N THR A 386 12.66 6.13 -5.98
CA THR A 386 12.42 6.74 -7.29
C THR A 386 13.22 8.03 -7.47
N VAL A 387 13.33 8.86 -6.43
CA VAL A 387 14.21 10.03 -6.42
C VAL A 387 15.68 9.61 -6.54
N ALA A 388 16.11 8.60 -5.79
CA ALA A 388 17.46 8.06 -5.89
C ALA A 388 17.77 7.59 -7.32
N ARG A 389 16.88 6.83 -7.95
CA ARG A 389 17.05 6.33 -9.33
C ARG A 389 17.29 7.45 -10.33
N ARG A 390 16.47 8.52 -10.27
CA ARG A 390 16.62 9.71 -11.13
C ARG A 390 17.99 10.37 -10.93
N LEU A 391 18.43 10.51 -9.67
CA LEU A 391 19.74 11.06 -9.33
C LEU A 391 20.90 10.16 -9.79
N VAL A 392 20.76 8.84 -9.67
CA VAL A 392 21.76 7.88 -10.17
C VAL A 392 21.91 8.02 -11.69
N ASP A 393 20.81 8.09 -12.44
CA ASP A 393 20.86 8.26 -13.89
C ASP A 393 21.58 9.56 -14.30
N THR A 394 21.36 10.64 -13.57
CA THR A 394 22.08 11.90 -13.78
C THR A 394 23.57 11.76 -13.42
N ALA A 395 23.89 11.20 -12.25
CA ALA A 395 25.26 11.06 -11.74
C ALA A 395 26.12 10.10 -12.57
N ARG A 396 25.53 9.13 -13.28
CA ARG A 396 26.26 8.27 -14.23
C ARG A 396 26.62 8.99 -15.52
N ARG A 397 25.75 9.87 -16.02
CA ARG A 397 25.97 10.65 -17.26
C ARG A 397 26.87 11.86 -17.03
N ASP A 398 26.75 12.50 -15.88
CA ASP A 398 27.52 13.70 -15.53
C ASP A 398 28.34 13.45 -14.24
N PRO A 399 29.69 13.37 -14.33
CA PRO A 399 30.56 13.23 -13.17
C PRO A 399 30.50 14.37 -12.16
N ARG A 400 29.95 15.54 -12.53
CA ARG A 400 29.77 16.71 -11.66
C ARG A 400 28.45 16.70 -10.91
N ALA A 401 27.49 15.88 -11.33
CA ALA A 401 26.20 15.80 -10.68
C ALA A 401 26.30 15.18 -9.28
N PRO A 402 25.44 15.60 -8.34
CA PRO A 402 25.46 15.10 -6.98
C PRO A 402 24.96 13.65 -6.92
N ILE A 403 25.51 12.89 -5.97
CA ILE A 403 25.32 11.45 -5.81
C ILE A 403 24.31 11.19 -4.67
N PRO A 404 23.29 10.35 -4.89
CA PRO A 404 22.31 10.02 -3.87
C PRO A 404 22.89 9.06 -2.82
N LEU A 405 23.10 9.55 -1.60
CA LEU A 405 23.50 8.73 -0.45
C LEU A 405 22.24 8.20 0.25
N LEU A 406 21.83 6.98 -0.09
CA LEU A 406 20.69 6.30 0.52
C LEU A 406 21.11 5.61 1.82
N VAL A 407 20.51 6.04 2.95
CA VAL A 407 20.91 5.62 4.30
C VAL A 407 19.70 5.09 5.07
N LYS A 408 19.78 3.85 5.53
CA LYS A 408 18.76 3.22 6.38
C LYS A 408 18.99 3.61 7.83
N LEU A 409 18.10 4.43 8.40
CA LEU A 409 18.20 4.89 9.80
C LEU A 409 17.89 3.78 10.81
N GLY A 410 17.17 2.73 10.40
CA GLY A 410 16.93 1.55 11.23
C GLY A 410 18.21 0.81 11.65
N LYS A 411 19.31 0.94 10.87
CA LYS A 411 20.62 0.37 11.21
C LYS A 411 21.39 1.19 12.26
N TRP A 412 20.86 2.32 12.72
CA TRP A 412 21.51 3.16 13.73
C TRP A 412 21.19 2.66 15.14
N THR A 413 21.76 1.51 15.52
CA THR A 413 21.51 0.84 16.82
C THR A 413 22.54 1.22 17.90
N ASP A 414 23.81 1.38 17.52
CA ASP A 414 24.89 1.78 18.43
C ASP A 414 24.63 3.17 19.03
N ALA A 415 24.66 3.24 20.37
CA ALA A 415 24.36 4.44 21.14
C ALA A 415 25.36 5.58 20.90
N GLU A 416 26.63 5.28 20.65
CA GLU A 416 27.71 6.28 20.51
C GLU A 416 28.12 6.53 19.06
N GLN A 417 27.56 5.79 18.10
CA GLN A 417 27.81 6.01 16.67
C GLN A 417 27.25 7.37 16.22
N THR A 418 28.11 8.21 15.65
CA THR A 418 27.71 9.48 14.99
C THR A 418 27.01 9.24 13.66
N LEU A 419 26.18 10.18 13.21
CA LEU A 419 25.52 10.08 11.89
C LEU A 419 26.52 9.95 10.72
N ALA A 420 27.63 10.71 10.72
CA ALA A 420 28.64 10.61 9.67
C ALA A 420 29.24 9.20 9.55
N LYS A 421 29.56 8.57 10.69
CA LYS A 421 30.03 7.17 10.73
C LYS A 421 28.99 6.18 10.20
N LEU A 422 27.70 6.39 10.53
CA LEU A 422 26.60 5.56 10.00
C LEU A 422 26.49 5.69 8.48
N ILE A 423 26.57 6.91 7.95
CA ILE A 423 26.54 7.15 6.50
C ILE A 423 27.72 6.43 5.87
N ALA A 424 28.95 6.70 6.34
CA ALA A 424 30.16 6.12 5.80
C ALA A 424 30.13 4.58 5.79
N SER A 425 29.66 3.93 6.87
CA SER A 425 29.58 2.47 6.94
C SER A 425 28.60 1.85 5.93
N GLN A 426 27.59 2.59 5.49
CA GLN A 426 26.62 2.11 4.49
C GLN A 426 27.05 2.36 3.04
N MET A 427 28.10 3.16 2.80
CA MET A 427 28.60 3.52 1.46
C MET A 427 29.73 2.60 0.95
N GLY A 428 30.20 1.62 1.74
CA GLY A 428 31.34 0.78 1.38
C GLY A 428 32.62 1.61 1.22
N GLY A 429 33.44 1.31 0.20
CA GLY A 429 34.70 2.02 -0.06
C GLY A 429 34.54 3.54 -0.28
N LEU A 430 33.37 3.99 -0.77
CA LEU A 430 33.08 5.41 -0.94
C LEU A 430 32.99 6.17 0.40
N GLY A 431 32.74 5.47 1.51
CA GLY A 431 32.62 6.06 2.85
C GLY A 431 33.86 6.85 3.29
N ALA A 432 35.05 6.46 2.82
CA ALA A 432 36.31 7.18 3.10
C ALA A 432 36.34 8.60 2.49
N HIS A 433 35.50 8.89 1.50
CA HIS A 433 35.41 10.18 0.83
C HIS A 433 34.17 11.00 1.23
N LEU A 434 33.46 10.59 2.28
CA LEU A 434 32.22 11.26 2.70
C LEU A 434 32.41 12.75 3.00
N ASP A 435 33.45 13.13 3.74
CA ASP A 435 33.70 14.54 4.09
C ASP A 435 33.96 15.41 2.85
N ALA A 436 34.67 14.87 1.85
CA ALA A 436 34.89 15.54 0.57
C ALA A 436 33.57 15.69 -0.22
N LEU A 437 32.75 14.63 -0.27
CA LEU A 437 31.44 14.66 -0.94
C LEU A 437 30.49 15.70 -0.32
N LEU A 438 30.48 15.80 1.02
CA LEU A 438 29.67 16.77 1.75
C LEU A 438 30.16 18.20 1.55
N THR A 439 31.48 18.42 1.60
CA THR A 439 32.08 19.75 1.47
C THR A 439 31.96 20.32 0.06
N GLU A 440 32.05 19.47 -0.96
CA GLU A 440 31.92 19.87 -2.37
C GLU A 440 30.47 20.00 -2.84
N GLY A 441 29.47 19.71 -1.99
CA GLY A 441 28.06 19.72 -2.39
C GLY A 441 27.67 18.59 -3.35
N LYS A 442 28.50 17.54 -3.43
CA LYS A 442 28.32 16.41 -4.36
C LYS A 442 27.48 15.27 -3.77
N ALA A 443 26.83 15.48 -2.63
CA ALA A 443 26.00 14.50 -1.95
C ALA A 443 24.53 14.95 -1.87
N VAL A 444 23.60 14.02 -2.10
CA VAL A 444 22.18 14.15 -1.74
C VAL A 444 21.89 13.17 -0.61
N LEU A 445 21.37 13.64 0.51
CA LEU A 445 21.08 12.80 1.67
C LEU A 445 19.66 12.24 1.57
N LEU A 446 19.53 10.93 1.40
CA LEU A 446 18.26 10.20 1.36
C LEU A 446 18.16 9.30 2.58
N LEU A 447 17.50 9.78 3.63
CA LEU A 447 17.46 9.13 4.94
C LEU A 447 16.12 8.40 5.14
N ASP A 448 16.17 7.07 5.17
CA ASP A 448 14.98 6.22 5.19
C ASP A 448 14.71 5.65 6.59
N GLY A 449 13.51 5.85 7.11
CA GLY A 449 12.99 5.18 8.31
C GLY A 449 13.32 5.86 9.63
N LEU A 450 13.04 7.16 9.80
CA LEU A 450 13.28 7.86 11.08
C LEU A 450 12.55 7.20 12.27
N ASN A 451 11.35 6.69 12.02
CA ASN A 451 10.54 5.94 12.98
C ASN A 451 11.14 4.56 13.35
N GLU A 452 12.14 4.08 12.62
CA GLU A 452 12.74 2.76 12.84
C GLU A 452 13.87 2.78 13.87
N ILE A 453 14.41 3.98 14.17
CA ILE A 453 15.41 4.21 15.22
C ILE A 453 14.84 3.69 16.56
N PRO A 454 15.64 2.94 17.36
CA PRO A 454 15.24 2.48 18.68
C PRO A 454 14.64 3.59 19.55
N VAL A 455 13.45 3.33 20.12
CA VAL A 455 12.64 4.32 20.85
C VAL A 455 13.46 5.02 21.96
N ALA A 456 14.22 4.24 22.74
CA ALA A 456 15.04 4.73 23.84
C ALA A 456 16.11 5.76 23.41
N GLN A 457 16.60 5.66 22.16
CA GLN A 457 17.67 6.52 21.65
C GLN A 457 17.18 7.59 20.68
N ARG A 458 15.92 7.48 20.21
CA ARG A 458 15.35 8.29 19.13
C ARG A 458 15.46 9.78 19.40
N LYS A 459 15.10 10.24 20.60
CA LYS A 459 15.15 11.68 20.96
C LYS A 459 16.57 12.27 20.82
N ARG A 460 17.58 11.57 21.33
CA ARG A 460 19.00 11.96 21.22
C ARG A 460 19.45 11.97 19.75
N LYS A 461 19.18 10.90 19.02
CA LYS A 461 19.61 10.71 17.62
C LYS A 461 18.92 11.66 16.65
N VAL A 462 17.64 11.98 16.87
CA VAL A 462 16.93 13.04 16.15
C VAL A 462 17.58 14.41 16.40
N GLY A 463 18.02 14.68 17.63
CA GLY A 463 18.81 15.87 17.95
C GLY A 463 20.14 15.95 17.19
N LEU A 464 20.86 14.83 17.10
CA LEU A 464 22.10 14.74 16.31
C LEU A 464 21.84 14.93 14.81
N LEU A 465 20.79 14.29 14.27
CA LEU A 465 20.38 14.44 12.88
C LEU A 465 19.99 15.90 12.56
N ARG A 466 19.18 16.53 13.43
CA ARG A 466 18.81 17.95 13.30
C ARG A 466 20.05 18.84 13.24
N THR A 467 20.99 18.62 14.15
CA THR A 467 22.24 19.40 14.22
C THR A 467 23.06 19.21 12.95
N PHE A 468 23.23 17.97 12.49
CA PHE A 468 23.98 17.65 11.28
C PHE A 468 23.38 18.30 10.02
N VAL A 469 22.06 18.22 9.85
CA VAL A 469 21.34 18.75 8.68
C VAL A 469 21.24 20.29 8.71
N GLN A 470 21.56 20.92 9.84
CA GLN A 470 21.58 22.38 10.02
C GLN A 470 22.99 22.98 9.98
N ALA A 471 24.04 22.18 10.15
CA ALA A 471 25.42 22.63 10.08
C ALA A 471 25.80 23.07 8.65
N ALA A 472 26.72 24.03 8.51
CA ALA A 472 27.33 24.36 7.21
C ALA A 472 28.50 23.39 6.96
N PRO A 473 28.67 22.82 5.76
CA PRO A 473 27.95 23.06 4.50
C PRO A 473 26.67 22.21 4.29
N GLN A 474 26.30 21.35 5.25
CA GLN A 474 25.16 20.42 5.13
C GLN A 474 23.80 21.14 4.93
N ARG A 475 23.69 22.40 5.34
CA ARG A 475 22.49 23.25 5.15
C ARG A 475 22.15 23.46 3.67
N ASP A 476 23.10 23.34 2.75
CA ASP A 476 22.85 23.55 1.32
C ASP A 476 22.60 22.25 0.55
N LEU A 477 22.73 21.09 1.22
CA LEU A 477 22.50 19.78 0.62
C LEU A 477 21.00 19.47 0.49
N MET A 478 20.64 18.82 -0.63
CA MET A 478 19.34 18.17 -0.76
C MET A 478 19.24 17.06 0.30
N THR A 479 18.23 17.12 1.16
CA THR A 479 18.04 16.23 2.31
C THR A 479 16.58 15.79 2.41
N LEU A 480 16.32 14.50 2.20
CA LEU A 480 15.00 13.91 2.32
C LEU A 480 14.98 12.89 3.45
N VAL A 481 13.97 12.97 4.33
CA VAL A 481 13.83 12.07 5.49
C VAL A 481 12.46 11.41 5.47
N THR A 482 12.36 10.08 5.49
CA THR A 482 11.06 9.39 5.59
C THR A 482 10.69 9.13 7.06
N CYS A 483 9.42 9.34 7.41
CA CYS A 483 8.89 9.04 8.74
C CYS A 483 7.38 8.70 8.66
N ARG A 484 6.84 8.06 9.69
CA ARG A 484 5.37 7.98 9.87
C ARG A 484 4.85 9.34 10.34
N LYS A 485 3.66 9.73 9.88
CA LYS A 485 3.07 11.05 10.19
C LYS A 485 3.01 11.31 11.70
N GLN A 486 2.44 10.37 12.46
CA GLN A 486 2.30 10.44 13.92
C GLN A 486 3.65 10.43 14.66
N ASP A 487 4.65 9.68 14.17
CA ASP A 487 5.95 9.60 14.84
C ASP A 487 6.81 10.86 14.63
N TYR A 488 6.41 11.72 13.70
CA TYR A 488 7.07 12.99 13.43
C TYR A 488 6.54 14.13 14.31
N GLU A 489 5.31 14.00 14.83
CA GLU A 489 4.71 14.95 15.77
C GLU A 489 5.53 14.96 17.08
N GLY A 490 6.29 16.04 17.29
CA GLY A 490 7.24 16.18 18.41
C GLY A 490 8.73 15.95 18.06
N GLN A 491 9.05 15.56 16.81
CA GLN A 491 10.42 15.29 16.34
C GLN A 491 10.91 16.31 15.29
N ASP A 492 10.54 17.60 15.42
CA ASP A 492 10.72 18.61 14.37
C ASP A 492 12.18 18.74 13.89
N LEU A 493 12.45 18.37 12.63
CA LEU A 493 13.77 18.51 11.99
C LEU A 493 13.98 19.88 11.33
N ARG A 494 12.97 20.77 11.36
CA ARG A 494 12.91 22.02 10.57
C ARG A 494 13.01 21.78 9.06
N LEU A 495 12.37 20.71 8.59
CA LEU A 495 12.23 20.36 7.17
C LEU A 495 10.78 20.59 6.72
N ASP A 496 10.58 20.89 5.44
CA ASP A 496 9.24 20.97 4.85
C ASP A 496 8.54 19.61 4.95
N ARG A 497 7.22 19.61 5.09
CA ARG A 497 6.45 18.37 5.30
C ARG A 497 5.76 17.98 4.01
N VAL A 498 6.12 16.83 3.46
CA VAL A 498 5.49 16.25 2.28
C VAL A 498 4.70 15.03 2.74
N THR A 499 3.37 15.12 2.75
CA THR A 499 2.50 14.03 3.21
C THR A 499 1.93 13.28 2.01
N ILE A 500 2.20 11.98 1.92
CA ILE A 500 1.65 11.07 0.91
C ILE A 500 0.20 10.72 1.27
N ARG A 501 -0.71 10.81 0.29
CA ARG A 501 -2.11 10.39 0.41
C ARG A 501 -2.30 8.93 -0.03
N PRO A 502 -3.38 8.25 0.40
CA PRO A 502 -3.74 6.94 -0.13
C PRO A 502 -3.90 6.96 -1.66
N LEU A 503 -3.72 5.81 -2.31
CA LEU A 503 -3.91 5.67 -3.76
C LEU A 503 -5.39 5.88 -4.12
N ASP A 504 -5.66 6.71 -5.13
CA ASP A 504 -6.96 6.75 -5.77
C ASP A 504 -7.14 5.59 -6.76
N ALA A 505 -8.38 5.41 -7.23
CA ALA A 505 -8.78 4.32 -8.10
C ALA A 505 -7.98 4.30 -9.43
N GLY A 506 -7.71 5.48 -9.99
CA GLY A 506 -6.92 5.58 -11.23
C GLY A 506 -5.49 5.07 -11.04
N ARG A 507 -4.86 5.42 -9.92
CA ARG A 507 -3.51 4.94 -9.56
C ARG A 507 -3.49 3.45 -9.21
N ILE A 508 -4.55 2.90 -8.61
CA ILE A 508 -4.69 1.45 -8.37
C ILE A 508 -4.77 0.71 -9.70
N LEU A 509 -5.57 1.19 -10.65
CA LEU A 509 -5.66 0.61 -12.00
C LEU A 509 -4.31 0.70 -12.72
N GLU A 510 -3.64 1.86 -12.69
CA GLU A 510 -2.31 2.02 -13.29
C GLU A 510 -1.31 1.04 -12.68
N PHE A 511 -1.33 0.86 -11.36
CA PHE A 511 -0.48 -0.11 -10.67
C PHE A 511 -0.77 -1.53 -11.15
N ALA A 512 -2.04 -1.93 -11.20
CA ALA A 512 -2.44 -3.25 -11.67
C ALA A 512 -1.96 -3.50 -13.11
N GLN A 513 -2.14 -2.52 -14.01
CA GLN A 513 -1.74 -2.62 -15.40
C GLN A 513 -0.22 -2.74 -15.58
N ARG A 514 0.58 -2.00 -14.79
CA ARG A 514 2.05 -2.10 -14.83
C ARG A 514 2.57 -3.44 -14.32
N TYR A 515 1.88 -4.07 -13.38
CA TYR A 515 2.33 -5.32 -12.76
C TYR A 515 1.76 -6.59 -13.39
N LEU A 516 0.58 -6.53 -13.98
CA LEU A 516 -0.14 -7.67 -14.57
C LEU A 516 -0.19 -7.63 -16.09
N GLY A 517 -0.14 -6.45 -16.71
CA GLY A 517 -0.48 -6.25 -18.12
C GLY A 517 -1.77 -5.43 -18.25
N SER A 518 -2.00 -4.81 -19.42
CA SER A 518 -3.12 -3.88 -19.60
C SER A 518 -4.49 -4.53 -19.40
N GLU A 519 -4.70 -5.71 -19.98
CA GLU A 519 -5.99 -6.42 -19.95
C GLU A 519 -6.21 -7.08 -18.59
N GLU A 520 -5.24 -7.87 -18.10
CA GLU A 520 -5.34 -8.52 -16.79
C GLU A 520 -5.40 -7.51 -15.63
N GLY A 521 -4.71 -6.38 -15.74
CA GLY A 521 -4.75 -5.31 -14.74
C GLY A 521 -6.11 -4.65 -14.63
N GLU A 522 -6.82 -4.48 -15.74
CA GLU A 522 -8.19 -3.97 -15.75
C GLU A 522 -9.17 -4.97 -15.12
N THR A 523 -9.07 -6.25 -15.48
CA THR A 523 -9.88 -7.32 -14.88
C THR A 523 -9.70 -7.37 -13.37
N PHE A 524 -8.45 -7.40 -12.91
CA PHE A 524 -8.11 -7.37 -11.48
C PHE A 524 -8.71 -6.17 -10.74
N PHE A 525 -8.65 -4.96 -11.32
CA PHE A 525 -9.22 -3.77 -10.71
C PHE A 525 -10.74 -3.88 -10.54
N TRP A 526 -11.44 -4.40 -11.54
CA TRP A 526 -12.90 -4.55 -11.47
C TRP A 526 -13.36 -5.70 -10.59
N GLU A 527 -12.57 -6.76 -10.47
CA GLU A 527 -12.78 -7.79 -9.46
C GLU A 527 -12.64 -7.21 -8.05
N LEU A 528 -11.63 -6.37 -7.80
CA LEU A 528 -11.47 -5.68 -6.50
C LEU A 528 -12.68 -4.79 -6.18
N ALA A 529 -13.24 -4.14 -7.19
CA ALA A 529 -14.39 -3.24 -7.06
C ALA A 529 -15.74 -3.96 -6.91
N GLY A 530 -15.83 -5.27 -7.16
CA GLY A 530 -17.06 -6.06 -6.95
C GLY A 530 -18.18 -5.84 -7.98
N ASN A 531 -17.90 -5.91 -9.28
CA ASN A 531 -18.92 -5.72 -10.36
C ASN A 531 -19.47 -4.28 -10.49
N LEU A 532 -18.76 -3.26 -10.00
CA LEU A 532 -19.16 -1.86 -10.18
C LEU A 532 -18.87 -1.30 -11.59
N LYS A 533 -18.27 -2.10 -12.48
CA LYS A 533 -17.92 -1.68 -13.85
C LYS A 533 -19.11 -1.06 -14.61
N PRO A 534 -20.31 -1.67 -14.65
CA PRO A 534 -21.45 -1.11 -15.38
C PRO A 534 -21.94 0.21 -14.77
N VAL A 535 -21.90 0.33 -13.44
CA VAL A 535 -22.28 1.58 -12.74
C VAL A 535 -21.30 2.69 -13.10
N TRP A 536 -20.01 2.40 -13.06
CA TRP A 536 -18.97 3.35 -13.41
C TRP A 536 -18.99 3.78 -14.88
N GLU A 537 -19.29 2.87 -15.80
CA GLU A 537 -19.40 3.19 -17.22
C GLU A 537 -20.53 4.20 -17.50
N LYS A 538 -21.66 4.11 -16.77
CA LYS A 538 -22.72 5.12 -16.83
C LYS A 538 -22.21 6.48 -16.36
N TRP A 539 -21.53 6.53 -15.21
CA TRP A 539 -21.00 7.79 -14.64
C TRP A 539 -19.94 8.41 -15.55
N ARG A 540 -19.06 7.59 -16.11
CA ARG A 540 -18.04 8.03 -17.05
C ARG A 540 -18.66 8.59 -18.33
N ALA A 541 -19.75 7.99 -18.83
CA ALA A 541 -20.48 8.51 -19.99
C ALA A 541 -21.12 9.89 -19.70
N ALA A 542 -21.47 10.15 -18.44
CA ALA A 542 -21.92 11.45 -17.95
C ALA A 542 -20.77 12.44 -17.62
N GLY A 543 -19.50 12.06 -17.82
CA GLY A 543 -18.34 12.94 -17.64
C GLY A 543 -17.55 12.74 -16.34
N ALA A 544 -17.91 11.76 -15.50
CA ALA A 544 -17.19 11.49 -14.25
C ALA A 544 -15.73 11.04 -14.48
N SER A 545 -14.81 11.55 -13.65
CA SER A 545 -13.40 11.11 -13.60
C SER A 545 -13.15 10.19 -12.40
N PHE A 546 -12.06 9.41 -12.42
CA PHE A 546 -11.68 8.51 -11.32
C PHE A 546 -11.43 9.21 -9.97
N ASP A 547 -11.24 10.53 -9.95
CA ASP A 547 -11.17 11.29 -8.71
C ASP A 547 -12.46 11.13 -7.88
N LEU A 548 -13.61 10.96 -8.56
CA LEU A 548 -14.91 10.72 -7.93
C LEU A 548 -15.05 9.30 -7.35
N PHE A 549 -14.26 8.32 -7.79
CA PHE A 549 -14.51 6.90 -7.51
C PHE A 549 -14.52 6.55 -6.02
N PHE A 550 -13.60 7.13 -5.23
CA PHE A 550 -13.57 6.91 -3.78
C PHE A 550 -14.20 8.04 -2.97
N THR A 551 -14.30 9.25 -3.53
CA THR A 551 -14.88 10.41 -2.83
C THR A 551 -16.40 10.43 -2.94
N ALA A 552 -16.98 9.81 -3.97
CA ALA A 552 -18.41 9.58 -4.10
C ALA A 552 -18.85 8.50 -3.10
N THR A 553 -18.98 8.91 -1.83
CA THR A 553 -19.58 8.07 -0.80
C THR A 553 -21.04 7.76 -1.14
N ASP A 554 -21.71 8.64 -1.88
CA ASP A 554 -23.02 8.44 -2.52
C ASP A 554 -22.92 8.86 -4.00
N ILE A 555 -23.94 8.57 -4.83
CA ILE A 555 -24.06 9.12 -6.19
C ILE A 555 -23.69 10.61 -6.16
N PRO A 556 -22.80 11.10 -7.04
CA PRO A 556 -22.49 12.53 -7.18
C PRO A 556 -23.76 13.32 -7.55
N ARG A 557 -24.52 13.76 -6.54
CA ARG A 557 -25.77 14.52 -6.73
C ARG A 557 -25.52 15.96 -7.21
N ASP A 558 -24.27 16.42 -7.08
CA ASP A 558 -23.78 17.70 -7.61
C ASP A 558 -23.57 17.66 -9.13
N ASP A 559 -23.57 16.47 -9.73
CA ASP A 559 -23.49 16.26 -11.16
C ASP A 559 -24.85 15.74 -11.66
N PRO A 560 -25.69 16.63 -12.25
CA PRO A 560 -27.03 16.26 -12.68
C PRO A 560 -27.04 15.11 -13.69
N ASP A 561 -26.01 15.04 -14.54
CA ASP A 561 -25.92 14.04 -15.61
C ASP A 561 -25.59 12.65 -15.03
N VAL A 562 -24.75 12.59 -14.01
CA VAL A 562 -24.47 11.36 -13.24
C VAL A 562 -25.69 10.95 -12.39
N PHE A 563 -26.34 11.91 -11.73
CA PHE A 563 -27.48 11.63 -10.86
C PHE A 563 -28.69 11.08 -11.62
N HIS A 564 -29.06 11.70 -12.75
CA HIS A 564 -30.23 11.28 -13.54
C HIS A 564 -30.04 9.93 -14.24
N SER A 565 -28.80 9.51 -14.46
CA SER A 565 -28.47 8.23 -15.12
C SER A 565 -28.30 7.05 -14.17
N THR A 566 -28.34 7.27 -12.85
CA THR A 566 -28.09 6.23 -11.85
C THR A 566 -29.39 5.74 -11.18
N LEU A 567 -29.61 4.42 -11.16
CA LEU A 567 -30.78 3.80 -10.51
C LEU A 567 -30.49 3.45 -9.05
N ARG A 568 -31.55 3.25 -8.23
CA ARG A 568 -31.44 2.80 -6.84
C ARG A 568 -30.63 1.51 -6.68
N VAL A 569 -30.79 0.57 -7.61
CA VAL A 569 -30.02 -0.70 -7.61
C VAL A 569 -28.53 -0.48 -7.85
N ASP A 570 -28.17 0.56 -8.62
CA ASP A 570 -26.77 0.94 -8.83
C ASP A 570 -26.18 1.58 -7.55
N ASP A 571 -26.98 2.40 -6.84
CA ASP A 571 -26.61 3.03 -5.56
C ASP A 571 -26.39 1.99 -4.44
N ASP A 572 -27.31 1.04 -4.31
CA ASP A 572 -27.21 -0.04 -3.33
C ASP A 572 -25.96 -0.89 -3.59
N ALA A 573 -25.66 -1.20 -4.86
CA ALA A 573 -24.44 -1.91 -5.25
C ALA A 573 -23.17 -1.09 -4.92
N TRP A 574 -23.15 0.20 -5.26
CA TRP A 574 -22.02 1.09 -5.00
C TRP A 574 -21.74 1.23 -3.49
N ARG A 575 -22.78 1.49 -2.70
CA ARG A 575 -22.68 1.58 -1.23
C ARG A 575 -22.21 0.27 -0.63
N LYS A 576 -22.71 -0.87 -1.10
CA LYS A 576 -22.32 -2.20 -0.60
C LYS A 576 -20.84 -2.50 -0.81
N HIS A 577 -20.18 -1.93 -1.83
CA HIS A 577 -18.82 -2.32 -2.20
C HIS A 577 -17.77 -1.23 -1.98
N ILE A 578 -18.12 0.05 -2.09
CA ILE A 578 -17.18 1.16 -1.83
C ILE A 578 -17.18 1.56 -0.35
N ARG A 579 -18.33 1.49 0.35
CA ARG A 579 -18.39 1.83 1.79
C ARG A 579 -18.01 0.68 2.72
N ALA A 580 -18.02 -0.56 2.23
CA ALA A 580 -17.69 -1.71 3.07
C ALA A 580 -16.20 -1.70 3.45
N PRO A 581 -15.85 -1.58 4.75
CA PRO A 581 -14.45 -1.62 5.19
C PRO A 581 -13.76 -2.95 4.87
N ALA A 582 -14.55 -4.02 4.65
CA ALA A 582 -14.08 -5.33 4.20
C ALA A 582 -13.68 -5.38 2.72
N ALA A 583 -14.05 -4.39 1.90
CA ALA A 583 -13.79 -4.43 0.47
C ALA A 583 -12.29 -4.37 0.17
N LEU A 584 -11.79 -5.34 -0.59
CA LEU A 584 -10.36 -5.42 -0.93
C LEU A 584 -9.85 -4.18 -1.66
N ILE A 585 -10.72 -3.47 -2.39
CA ILE A 585 -10.38 -2.22 -3.05
C ILE A 585 -10.00 -1.11 -2.06
N LYS A 586 -10.56 -1.10 -0.84
CA LYS A 586 -10.15 -0.15 0.22
C LYS A 586 -8.76 -0.46 0.76
N LEU A 587 -8.39 -1.74 0.81
CA LEU A 587 -7.01 -2.12 1.16
C LEU A 587 -6.04 -1.73 0.05
N ALA A 588 -6.47 -1.79 -1.21
CA ALA A 588 -5.66 -1.40 -2.35
C ALA A 588 -5.28 0.10 -2.35
N GLU A 589 -5.94 0.94 -1.56
CA GLU A 589 -5.50 2.33 -1.33
C GLU A 589 -4.09 2.40 -0.69
N ASN A 590 -3.64 1.33 -0.02
CA ASN A 590 -2.28 1.18 0.47
C ASN A 590 -1.40 0.42 -0.54
N PRO A 591 -0.33 1.03 -1.10
CA PRO A 591 0.53 0.39 -2.10
C PRO A 591 1.11 -0.97 -1.68
N TYR A 592 1.43 -1.15 -0.39
CA TYR A 592 1.93 -2.42 0.12
C TYR A 592 0.85 -3.51 0.04
N MET A 593 -0.38 -3.20 0.47
CA MET A 593 -1.51 -4.13 0.40
C MET A 593 -1.90 -4.44 -1.04
N LEU A 594 -1.87 -3.44 -1.93
CA LEU A 594 -2.09 -3.63 -3.37
C LEU A 594 -1.03 -4.57 -3.98
N SER A 595 0.24 -4.39 -3.63
CA SER A 595 1.31 -5.30 -4.08
C SER A 595 1.10 -6.73 -3.59
N MET A 596 0.52 -6.90 -2.40
CA MET A 596 0.19 -8.20 -1.81
C MET A 596 -0.94 -8.87 -2.59
N LEU A 597 -2.01 -8.11 -2.87
CA LEU A 597 -3.15 -8.56 -3.67
C LEU A 597 -2.70 -9.02 -5.06
N VAL A 598 -1.86 -8.24 -5.74
CA VAL A 598 -1.30 -8.60 -7.05
C VAL A 598 -0.47 -9.89 -6.97
N GLN A 599 0.35 -10.07 -5.93
CA GLN A 599 1.15 -11.29 -5.76
C GLN A 599 0.28 -12.53 -5.53
N VAL A 600 -0.76 -12.41 -4.70
CA VAL A 600 -1.72 -13.49 -4.45
C VAL A 600 -2.55 -13.80 -5.71
N TYR A 601 -3.00 -12.78 -6.43
CA TYR A 601 -3.73 -12.94 -7.69
C TYR A 601 -2.90 -13.69 -8.75
N ARG A 602 -1.62 -13.32 -8.92
CA ARG A 602 -0.69 -14.02 -9.82
C ARG A 602 -0.45 -15.46 -9.43
N ARG A 603 -0.33 -15.73 -8.13
CA ARG A 603 -0.19 -17.08 -7.60
C ARG A 603 -1.41 -17.93 -7.96
N ASN A 604 -2.60 -17.34 -7.88
CA ASN A 604 -3.86 -17.92 -8.30
C ASN A 604 -4.08 -17.85 -9.83
N ARG A 605 -3.00 -17.78 -10.62
CA ARG A 605 -3.01 -17.78 -12.09
C ARG A 605 -3.85 -16.65 -12.72
N ASN A 606 -4.03 -15.54 -12.01
CA ASN A 606 -4.88 -14.42 -12.43
C ASN A 606 -6.37 -14.82 -12.56
N GLU A 607 -6.84 -15.80 -11.77
CA GLU A 607 -8.23 -16.29 -11.88
C GLU A 607 -9.12 -15.85 -10.71
N ARG A 608 -8.56 -15.60 -9.52
CA ARG A 608 -9.34 -15.21 -8.35
C ARG A 608 -8.59 -14.35 -7.34
N LEU A 609 -9.31 -13.42 -6.74
CA LEU A 609 -8.91 -12.70 -5.54
C LEU A 609 -9.13 -13.56 -4.26
N PRO A 610 -8.43 -13.22 -3.16
CA PRO A 610 -8.76 -13.79 -1.85
C PRO A 610 -10.17 -13.38 -1.42
N ALA A 611 -10.86 -14.19 -0.63
CA ALA A 611 -12.23 -13.88 -0.20
C ALA A 611 -12.28 -12.69 0.78
N ASN A 612 -11.29 -12.57 1.67
CA ASN A 612 -11.21 -11.53 2.68
C ASN A 612 -9.75 -11.26 3.12
N ARG A 613 -9.57 -10.36 4.08
CA ARG A 613 -8.25 -9.99 4.62
C ARG A 613 -7.47 -11.17 5.20
N ALA A 614 -8.14 -12.05 5.94
CA ALA A 614 -7.46 -13.20 6.53
C ALA A 614 -6.96 -14.17 5.45
N SER A 615 -7.79 -14.46 4.44
CA SER A 615 -7.38 -15.26 3.27
C SER A 615 -6.24 -14.60 2.50
N LEU A 616 -6.26 -13.27 2.32
CA LEU A 616 -5.16 -12.53 1.69
C LEU A 616 -3.83 -12.79 2.43
N PHE A 617 -3.82 -12.65 3.76
CA PHE A 617 -2.59 -12.89 4.53
C PHE A 617 -2.17 -14.36 4.52
N ALA A 618 -3.10 -15.29 4.62
CA ALA A 618 -2.81 -16.73 4.54
C ALA A 618 -2.13 -17.07 3.20
N GLU A 619 -2.77 -16.70 2.09
CA GLU A 619 -2.26 -16.98 0.74
C GLU A 619 -0.95 -16.22 0.47
N PHE A 620 -0.80 -15.00 0.99
CA PHE A 620 0.44 -14.24 0.84
C PHE A 620 1.61 -14.84 1.62
N ILE A 621 1.39 -15.32 2.85
CA ILE A 621 2.41 -16.03 3.62
C ILE A 621 2.86 -17.27 2.87
N GLU A 622 1.94 -17.99 2.23
CA GLU A 622 2.31 -19.12 1.37
C GLU A 622 3.14 -18.69 0.16
N VAL A 623 2.90 -17.51 -0.44
CA VAL A 623 3.77 -16.96 -1.50
C VAL A 623 5.18 -16.75 -0.97
N LEU A 624 5.32 -16.16 0.23
CA LEU A 624 6.62 -15.94 0.87
C LEU A 624 7.33 -17.25 1.19
N LEU A 625 6.61 -18.26 1.71
CA LEU A 625 7.21 -19.56 2.04
C LEU A 625 7.60 -20.35 0.79
N LEU A 626 6.82 -20.32 -0.29
CA LEU A 626 7.18 -20.93 -1.57
C LEU A 626 8.43 -20.28 -2.16
N ARG A 627 8.57 -18.95 -2.04
CA ARG A 627 9.76 -18.22 -2.50
C ARG A 627 11.03 -18.75 -1.82
N GLU A 628 10.94 -19.04 -0.53
CA GLU A 628 12.03 -19.62 0.26
C GLU A 628 12.11 -21.16 0.19
N ARG A 629 11.30 -21.79 -0.67
CA ARG A 629 11.20 -23.26 -0.81
C ARG A 629 10.89 -23.99 0.51
N LEU A 630 10.23 -23.32 1.45
CA LEU A 630 9.76 -23.89 2.71
C LEU A 630 8.40 -24.59 2.57
N ALA A 631 7.76 -24.49 1.41
CA ALA A 631 6.47 -25.09 1.14
C ALA A 631 6.52 -25.93 -0.14
N GLU A 632 5.74 -27.00 -0.20
CA GLU A 632 5.67 -27.92 -1.34
C GLU A 632 4.32 -27.81 -2.04
N ARG A 633 4.28 -28.01 -3.36
CA ARG A 633 3.02 -28.14 -4.10
C ARG A 633 2.60 -29.60 -4.12
N ASP A 634 1.40 -29.88 -3.65
CA ASP A 634 0.79 -31.18 -3.87
C ASP A 634 0.51 -31.35 -5.37
N LYS A 635 1.11 -32.39 -5.95
CA LYS A 635 1.00 -32.70 -7.38
C LYS A 635 -0.41 -33.17 -7.76
N GLY A 636 -1.23 -33.59 -6.80
CA GLY A 636 -2.59 -34.09 -7.03
C GLY A 636 -3.70 -33.02 -6.93
N SER A 637 -3.66 -32.18 -5.90
CA SER A 637 -4.71 -31.17 -5.64
C SER A 637 -4.39 -29.77 -6.14
N GLY A 638 -3.12 -29.48 -6.48
CA GLY A 638 -2.66 -28.12 -6.81
C GLY A 638 -2.63 -27.17 -5.62
N THR A 639 -2.95 -27.64 -4.41
CA THR A 639 -2.84 -26.88 -3.15
C THR A 639 -1.40 -26.92 -2.64
N VAL A 640 -1.05 -25.93 -1.81
CA VAL A 640 0.25 -25.93 -1.13
C VAL A 640 0.14 -26.74 0.15
N ALA A 641 0.97 -27.77 0.25
CA ALA A 641 1.17 -28.50 1.49
C ALA A 641 2.38 -27.90 2.19
N LEU A 642 2.17 -27.45 3.43
CA LEU A 642 3.28 -27.02 4.28
C LEU A 642 3.96 -28.27 4.86
N PRO A 643 5.26 -28.50 4.60
CA PRO A 643 6.05 -29.44 5.35
C PRO A 643 5.94 -29.17 6.85
N GLU A 644 6.12 -30.21 7.66
CA GLU A 644 5.99 -30.13 9.12
C GLU A 644 6.86 -29.02 9.74
N HIS A 645 8.06 -28.78 9.19
CA HIS A 645 8.93 -27.70 9.65
C HIS A 645 8.36 -26.30 9.39
N ALA A 646 7.70 -26.07 8.26
CA ALA A 646 7.08 -24.79 7.93
C ALA A 646 5.80 -24.54 8.74
N ALA A 647 4.99 -25.57 8.95
CA ALA A 647 3.85 -25.50 9.87
C ALA A 647 4.30 -25.11 11.29
N ARG A 648 5.35 -25.78 11.81
CA ARG A 648 5.96 -25.44 13.11
C ARG A 648 6.50 -24.01 13.17
N LEU A 649 7.15 -23.53 12.11
CA LEU A 649 7.63 -22.15 12.02
C LEU A 649 6.48 -21.16 12.21
N LEU A 650 5.41 -21.39 11.46
CA LEU A 650 4.23 -20.54 11.50
C LEU A 650 3.58 -20.53 12.89
N ASP A 651 3.51 -21.67 13.59
CA ASP A 651 2.94 -21.75 14.94
C ASP A 651 3.78 -21.01 15.97
N ARG A 652 5.11 -21.07 15.83
CA ARG A 652 6.03 -20.30 16.66
C ARG A 652 5.93 -18.80 16.40
N LEU A 653 5.75 -18.39 15.15
CA LEU A 653 5.47 -16.99 14.81
C LEU A 653 4.14 -16.51 15.40
N ALA A 654 3.11 -17.36 15.39
CA ALA A 654 1.84 -17.09 16.07
C ALA A 654 2.03 -16.88 17.58
N GLY A 655 2.85 -17.74 18.21
CA GLY A 655 3.25 -17.60 19.62
C GLY A 655 3.99 -16.29 19.92
N LEU A 656 4.95 -15.91 19.07
CA LEU A 656 5.68 -14.64 19.19
C LEU A 656 4.73 -13.44 19.06
N ALA A 657 3.90 -13.40 18.01
CA ALA A 657 2.98 -12.30 17.76
C ALA A 657 2.00 -12.09 18.92
N TYR A 658 1.44 -13.19 19.44
CA TYR A 658 0.55 -13.16 20.59
C TYR A 658 1.24 -12.64 21.86
N ALA A 659 2.50 -13.03 22.10
CA ALA A 659 3.28 -12.50 23.22
C ALA A 659 3.61 -11.01 23.07
N MET A 660 3.96 -10.56 21.86
CA MET A 660 4.16 -9.15 21.53
C MET A 660 2.89 -8.32 21.79
N GLN A 661 1.72 -8.87 21.44
CA GLN A 661 0.42 -8.25 21.65
C GLN A 661 0.04 -8.17 23.13
N ARG A 662 0.28 -9.24 23.92
CA ARG A 662 0.00 -9.25 25.37
C ARG A 662 0.91 -8.31 26.15
N SER A 663 2.19 -8.24 25.78
CA SER A 663 3.19 -7.40 26.47
C SER A 663 2.90 -5.91 26.34
N ALA A 664 2.24 -5.51 25.25
CA ALA A 664 1.84 -4.13 24.99
C ALA A 664 0.88 -3.57 26.05
N ARG A 665 0.08 -4.46 26.65
CA ARG A 665 -0.90 -4.12 27.68
C ARG A 665 -0.24 -3.88 29.04
N ALA A 666 0.86 -4.57 29.35
CA ALA A 666 1.58 -4.42 30.62
C ALA A 666 2.37 -3.10 30.70
N ALA A 667 2.75 -2.52 29.56
CA ALA A 667 3.54 -1.29 29.48
C ALA A 667 2.71 0.00 29.48
N ARG A 668 1.37 -0.07 29.57
CA ARG A 668 0.51 1.13 29.54
C ARG A 668 0.64 1.94 30.84
N THR A 669 1.03 3.21 30.71
CA THR A 669 0.84 4.22 31.76
C THR A 669 -0.33 5.14 31.38
N ASP A 670 -0.96 5.79 32.37
CA ASP A 670 -2.21 6.57 32.22
C ASP A 670 -2.20 7.69 31.14
N ARG A 671 -1.03 8.04 30.56
CA ARG A 671 -0.91 9.14 29.58
C ARG A 671 -0.98 8.74 28.10
N ASP A 672 -1.06 7.45 27.77
CA ASP A 672 -1.01 6.96 26.37
C ASP A 672 -2.40 6.63 25.77
N GLN A 673 -3.50 7.08 26.39
CA GLN A 673 -4.86 6.71 25.96
C GLN A 673 -5.28 7.26 24.58
N ASP A 674 -4.67 8.34 24.09
CA ASP A 674 -5.11 9.01 22.86
C ASP A 674 -4.42 8.55 21.55
N ASN A 675 -3.31 7.83 21.60
CA ASN A 675 -2.43 7.68 20.43
C ASN A 675 -2.45 6.32 19.71
N GLY A 676 -3.51 5.53 19.86
CA GLY A 676 -3.87 4.44 18.91
C GLY A 676 -2.87 3.29 18.67
N LYS A 677 -1.68 3.30 19.28
CA LYS A 677 -0.68 2.22 19.19
C LYS A 677 -0.81 1.31 20.39
N THR A 678 -1.56 0.23 20.21
CA THR A 678 -1.94 -0.69 21.28
C THR A 678 -1.07 -1.96 21.35
N ALA A 679 -0.10 -2.14 20.45
CA ALA A 679 0.74 -3.33 20.33
C ALA A 679 2.25 -3.01 20.47
N THR A 680 3.02 -3.87 21.12
CA THR A 680 4.49 -3.78 21.12
C THR A 680 4.94 -4.17 19.73
N THR A 681 5.42 -3.23 18.93
CA THR A 681 5.85 -3.49 17.54
C THR A 681 7.28 -4.06 17.47
N ALA A 682 7.90 -4.32 18.62
CA ALA A 682 9.26 -4.84 18.74
C ALA A 682 9.41 -5.64 20.03
N MET A 683 10.18 -6.72 19.99
CA MET A 683 10.53 -7.54 21.16
C MET A 683 12.03 -7.73 21.21
N ALA A 684 12.63 -7.75 22.41
CA ALA A 684 14.07 -7.96 22.54
C ALA A 684 14.47 -9.33 21.97
N LEU A 685 15.60 -9.40 21.27
CA LEU A 685 16.06 -10.66 20.66
C LEU A 685 16.16 -11.79 21.70
N SER A 686 16.61 -11.48 22.92
CA SER A 686 16.66 -12.42 24.05
C SER A 686 15.30 -12.96 24.48
N GLU A 687 14.24 -12.17 24.33
CA GLU A 687 12.88 -12.58 24.66
C GLU A 687 12.22 -13.32 23.48
N ALA A 688 12.44 -12.85 22.25
CA ALA A 688 11.97 -13.53 21.04
C ALA A 688 12.52 -14.95 20.91
N ARG A 689 13.75 -15.20 21.40
CA ARG A 689 14.38 -16.53 21.51
C ARG A 689 13.61 -17.54 22.38
N ARG A 690 12.68 -17.09 23.22
CA ARG A 690 11.79 -17.98 23.97
C ARG A 690 10.66 -18.54 23.12
N HIS A 691 10.40 -17.93 21.97
CA HIS A 691 9.33 -18.29 21.04
C HIS A 691 9.86 -18.90 19.73
N LEU A 692 10.99 -18.40 19.23
CA LEU A 692 11.66 -18.87 18.01
C LEU A 692 13.09 -19.32 18.33
N ASP A 693 13.47 -20.55 17.97
CA ASP A 693 14.88 -20.95 17.99
C ASP A 693 15.67 -20.30 16.84
N GLU A 694 16.99 -20.44 16.84
CA GLU A 694 17.87 -19.79 15.85
C GLU A 694 17.53 -20.18 14.40
N THR A 695 17.16 -21.45 14.18
CA THR A 695 16.71 -21.92 12.87
C THR A 695 15.42 -21.23 12.46
N ALA A 696 14.41 -21.14 13.34
CA ALA A 696 13.16 -20.46 13.04
C ALA A 696 13.33 -18.95 12.86
N LEU A 697 14.21 -18.30 13.62
CA LEU A 697 14.55 -16.88 13.45
C LEU A 697 15.16 -16.63 12.07
N SER A 698 16.16 -17.43 11.68
CA SER A 698 16.80 -17.34 10.37
C SER A 698 15.78 -17.55 9.24
N LEU A 699 14.95 -18.60 9.34
CA LEU A 699 13.95 -18.90 8.31
C LEU A 699 12.88 -17.82 8.18
N ALA A 700 12.35 -17.31 9.29
CA ALA A 700 11.35 -16.24 9.26
C ALA A 700 11.91 -14.92 8.70
N ALA A 701 13.19 -14.62 8.98
CA ALA A 701 13.87 -13.45 8.45
C ALA A 701 14.12 -13.58 6.94
N SER A 702 14.62 -14.73 6.49
CA SER A 702 14.79 -15.03 5.06
C SER A 702 13.46 -14.94 4.29
N ALA A 703 12.38 -15.48 4.87
CA ALA A 703 11.02 -15.35 4.32
C ALA A 703 10.42 -13.94 4.40
N SER A 704 11.15 -12.96 4.94
CA SER A 704 10.68 -11.58 5.09
C SER A 704 9.39 -11.45 5.93
N LEU A 705 9.19 -12.37 6.88
CA LEU A 705 8.08 -12.31 7.84
C LEU A 705 8.47 -11.45 9.06
N ILE A 706 9.75 -11.45 9.41
CA ILE A 706 10.32 -10.66 10.50
C ILE A 706 11.59 -9.94 10.06
N THR A 707 11.99 -8.93 10.83
CA THR A 707 13.29 -8.25 10.75
C THR A 707 14.09 -8.59 12.01
N LEU A 708 15.39 -8.86 11.83
CA LEU A 708 16.33 -9.22 12.91
C LEU A 708 17.30 -8.08 13.18
N GLY A 709 17.57 -7.85 14.46
CA GLY A 709 18.57 -6.94 15.02
C GLY A 709 18.63 -7.15 16.53
N ASP A 710 18.96 -6.13 17.31
CA ASP A 710 18.86 -6.18 18.79
C ASP A 710 17.41 -6.42 19.27
N GLN A 711 16.44 -6.21 18.38
CA GLN A 711 15.01 -6.43 18.56
C GLN A 711 14.45 -7.14 17.33
N VAL A 712 13.46 -8.00 17.55
CA VAL A 712 12.68 -8.67 16.51
C VAL A 712 11.40 -7.89 16.25
N ARG A 713 11.06 -7.66 14.98
CA ARG A 713 9.80 -7.02 14.56
C ARG A 713 9.19 -7.77 13.39
N PHE A 714 7.86 -7.85 13.31
CA PHE A 714 7.18 -8.25 12.08
C PHE A 714 7.39 -7.18 11.01
N THR A 715 7.52 -7.61 9.74
CA THR A 715 7.70 -6.67 8.61
C THR A 715 6.51 -5.73 8.41
N HIS A 716 5.32 -6.15 8.84
CA HIS A 716 4.12 -5.32 8.84
C HIS A 716 3.29 -5.56 10.12
N GLN A 717 2.63 -4.52 10.64
CA GLN A 717 1.78 -4.63 11.83
C GLN A 717 0.58 -5.57 11.61
N LEU A 718 -0.08 -5.49 10.45
CA LEU A 718 -1.18 -6.41 10.13
C LEU A 718 -0.72 -7.88 10.04
N LEU A 719 0.54 -8.16 9.70
CA LEU A 719 1.08 -9.52 9.76
C LEU A 719 1.20 -10.00 11.21
N GLN A 720 1.67 -9.13 12.12
CA GLN A 720 1.66 -9.41 13.56
C GLN A 720 0.23 -9.69 14.05
N GLU A 721 -0.75 -8.86 13.69
CA GLU A 721 -2.15 -9.04 14.09
C GLU A 721 -2.76 -10.32 13.51
N TYR A 722 -2.43 -10.69 12.27
CA TYR A 722 -2.82 -11.97 11.67
C TYR A 722 -2.25 -13.16 12.45
N PHE A 723 -0.94 -13.16 12.76
CA PHE A 723 -0.34 -14.25 13.54
C PHE A 723 -0.89 -14.30 14.98
N ALA A 724 -1.18 -13.14 15.59
CA ALA A 724 -1.84 -13.08 16.89
C ALA A 724 -3.26 -13.66 16.82
N ALA A 725 -4.04 -13.33 15.79
CA ALA A 725 -5.36 -13.90 15.55
C ALA A 725 -5.32 -15.43 15.40
N ARG A 726 -4.32 -15.96 14.69
CA ARG A 726 -4.17 -17.41 14.56
C ARG A 726 -3.87 -18.09 15.89
N LYS A 727 -3.06 -17.46 16.74
CA LYS A 727 -2.83 -17.97 18.09
C LYS A 727 -4.08 -17.87 18.96
N MET A 728 -4.85 -16.79 18.83
CA MET A 728 -6.14 -16.64 19.54
C MET A 728 -7.09 -17.78 19.21
N LEU A 729 -7.22 -18.15 17.93
CA LEU A 729 -8.07 -19.28 17.51
C LEU A 729 -7.72 -20.55 18.28
N ALA A 730 -6.44 -20.93 18.29
CA ALA A 730 -5.97 -22.13 18.98
C ALA A 730 -6.19 -22.09 20.51
N GLU A 731 -6.13 -20.90 21.12
CA GLU A 731 -6.41 -20.74 22.56
C GLU A 731 -7.91 -20.76 22.88
N ILE A 732 -8.76 -20.28 21.98
CA ILE A 732 -10.23 -20.32 22.08
C ILE A 732 -10.71 -21.77 21.94
N GLU A 733 -10.26 -22.48 20.91
CA GLU A 733 -10.61 -23.89 20.67
C GLU A 733 -10.17 -24.80 21.82
N ALA A 734 -9.04 -24.48 22.45
CA ALA A 734 -8.57 -25.20 23.62
C ALA A 734 -9.24 -24.77 24.95
N GLY A 735 -10.17 -23.82 24.92
CA GLY A 735 -10.87 -23.30 26.11
C GLY A 735 -9.97 -22.52 27.08
N ARG A 736 -8.80 -22.05 26.64
CA ARG A 736 -7.81 -21.34 27.47
C ARG A 736 -7.90 -19.83 27.42
N LEU A 737 -8.64 -19.27 26.47
CA LEU A 737 -8.80 -17.82 26.29
C LEU A 737 -10.27 -17.40 26.37
N ARG A 738 -10.62 -16.67 27.44
CA ARG A 738 -11.93 -16.01 27.56
C ARG A 738 -11.85 -14.59 27.02
N ALA A 739 -12.89 -14.15 26.30
CA ALA A 739 -12.94 -12.80 25.76
C ALA A 739 -12.86 -11.72 26.86
N SER A 740 -13.42 -11.99 28.05
CA SER A 740 -13.36 -11.10 29.21
C SER A 740 -11.95 -10.85 29.75
N GLU A 741 -10.97 -11.70 29.40
CA GLU A 741 -9.57 -11.44 29.73
C GLU A 741 -8.98 -10.35 28.83
N LEU A 742 -9.42 -10.29 27.57
CA LEU A 742 -9.02 -9.27 26.60
C LEU A 742 -9.80 -7.96 26.81
N TRP A 743 -11.09 -8.06 27.09
CA TRP A 743 -11.99 -6.95 27.40
C TRP A 743 -12.61 -7.11 28.80
N PRO A 744 -11.96 -6.57 29.85
CA PRO A 744 -12.44 -6.70 31.23
C PRO A 744 -13.86 -6.12 31.43
N PRO A 745 -14.74 -6.76 32.23
CA PRO A 745 -16.14 -6.35 32.38
C PRO A 745 -16.37 -4.91 32.88
N ASP A 746 -15.41 -4.35 33.62
CA ASP A 746 -15.47 -3.01 34.20
C ASP A 746 -15.09 -1.89 33.22
N ARG A 747 -14.55 -2.23 32.05
CA ARG A 747 -14.06 -1.28 31.04
C ARG A 747 -14.00 -1.87 29.62
N TRP A 748 -14.90 -2.80 29.32
CA TRP A 748 -14.84 -3.59 28.09
C TRP A 748 -14.99 -2.74 26.82
N TRP A 749 -15.66 -1.58 26.94
CA TRP A 749 -15.88 -0.60 25.86
C TRP A 749 -14.63 0.22 25.50
N GLU A 750 -13.56 0.09 26.27
CA GLU A 750 -12.27 0.73 25.97
C GLU A 750 -11.47 -0.08 24.96
N ARG A 751 -10.57 0.60 24.23
CA ARG A 751 -9.68 -0.07 23.27
C ARG A 751 -8.70 -1.00 23.98
N SER A 752 -8.82 -2.29 23.71
CA SER A 752 -7.90 -3.31 24.22
C SER A 752 -6.67 -3.46 23.33
N GLY A 753 -6.79 -3.13 22.03
CA GLY A 753 -5.78 -3.39 21.02
C GLY A 753 -5.91 -4.75 20.33
N TRP A 754 -6.93 -5.53 20.68
CA TRP A 754 -7.20 -6.83 20.08
C TRP A 754 -8.27 -6.78 19.00
N GLU A 755 -8.79 -5.58 18.69
CA GLU A 755 -9.91 -5.39 17.77
C GLU A 755 -9.61 -5.89 16.36
N GLU A 756 -8.46 -5.51 15.78
CA GLU A 756 -8.07 -5.99 14.44
C GLU A 756 -7.78 -7.50 14.44
N ALA A 757 -7.14 -8.02 15.48
CA ALA A 757 -6.89 -9.45 15.60
C ALA A 757 -8.21 -10.24 15.70
N ALA A 758 -9.23 -9.70 16.37
CA ALA A 758 -10.56 -10.30 16.41
C ALA A 758 -11.25 -10.27 15.03
N VAL A 759 -11.14 -9.18 14.27
CA VAL A 759 -11.67 -9.10 12.91
C VAL A 759 -10.99 -10.10 11.98
N LEU A 760 -9.65 -10.21 12.05
CA LEU A 760 -8.89 -11.21 11.27
C LEU A 760 -9.26 -12.64 11.70
N LEU A 761 -9.42 -12.90 12.99
CA LEU A 761 -9.87 -14.20 13.52
C LEU A 761 -11.24 -14.59 12.95
N THR A 762 -12.20 -13.67 12.93
CA THR A 762 -13.52 -13.92 12.33
C THR A 762 -13.39 -14.20 10.83
N GLY A 763 -12.51 -13.49 10.12
CA GLY A 763 -12.26 -13.72 8.69
C GLY A 763 -11.57 -15.06 8.39
N MET A 764 -10.72 -15.57 9.31
CA MET A 764 -10.14 -16.92 9.21
C MET A 764 -11.20 -18.01 9.34
N GLN A 765 -12.33 -17.70 9.98
CA GLN A 765 -13.46 -18.59 10.19
C GLN A 765 -14.66 -18.16 9.33
N ALA A 766 -14.42 -17.60 8.13
CA ALA A 766 -15.47 -17.01 7.31
C ALA A 766 -16.63 -17.97 6.99
N ASP A 767 -16.35 -19.27 6.84
CA ASP A 767 -17.35 -20.31 6.58
C ASP A 767 -18.17 -20.69 7.82
N ASN A 768 -17.65 -20.46 9.03
CA ASN A 768 -18.31 -20.77 10.30
C ASN A 768 -17.85 -19.82 11.41
N CYS A 769 -18.23 -18.55 11.30
CA CYS A 769 -17.78 -17.51 12.23
C CYS A 769 -18.56 -17.49 13.56
N ALA A 770 -19.65 -18.27 13.67
CA ALA A 770 -20.56 -18.25 14.80
C ALA A 770 -19.89 -18.50 16.17
N PRO A 771 -18.95 -19.45 16.33
CA PRO A 771 -18.25 -19.66 17.60
C PRO A 771 -17.46 -18.42 18.05
N VAL A 772 -16.77 -17.75 17.12
CA VAL A 772 -15.99 -16.54 17.41
C VAL A 772 -16.92 -15.39 17.80
N LEU A 773 -18.01 -15.19 17.06
CA LEU A 773 -18.97 -14.13 17.35
C LEU A 773 -19.68 -14.35 18.70
N ARG A 774 -20.05 -15.59 19.05
CA ARG A 774 -20.62 -15.92 20.37
C ARG A 774 -19.61 -15.71 21.50
N TRP A 775 -18.34 -16.06 21.27
CA TRP A 775 -17.25 -15.81 22.22
C TRP A 775 -17.07 -14.30 22.50
N LEU A 776 -17.26 -13.44 21.50
CA LEU A 776 -17.21 -11.98 21.65
C LEU A 776 -18.52 -11.37 22.18
N ALA A 777 -19.67 -11.98 21.89
CA ALA A 777 -20.99 -11.38 22.06
C ALA A 777 -21.25 -10.81 23.45
N GLU A 778 -20.80 -11.50 24.50
CA GLU A 778 -20.97 -11.05 25.88
C GLU A 778 -19.89 -10.06 26.31
N ALA A 779 -18.65 -10.26 25.85
CA ALA A 779 -17.51 -9.47 26.30
C ALA A 779 -17.42 -8.10 25.62
N ASN A 780 -17.69 -8.01 24.32
CA ASN A 780 -17.63 -6.73 23.59
C ASN A 780 -18.53 -6.73 22.33
N PRO A 781 -19.78 -6.25 22.45
CA PRO A 781 -20.71 -6.10 21.34
C PRO A 781 -20.20 -5.24 20.17
N GLU A 782 -19.44 -4.19 20.47
CA GLU A 782 -18.93 -3.26 19.44
C GLU A 782 -17.85 -3.92 18.58
N VAL A 783 -16.95 -4.68 19.19
CA VAL A 783 -15.95 -5.47 18.45
C VAL A 783 -16.62 -6.60 17.67
N ALA A 784 -17.65 -7.26 18.22
CA ALA A 784 -18.42 -8.26 17.49
C ALA A 784 -19.12 -7.67 16.26
N ALA A 785 -19.75 -6.49 16.39
CA ALA A 785 -20.34 -5.77 15.25
C ALA A 785 -19.29 -5.40 14.20
N ARG A 786 -18.10 -4.98 14.64
CA ARG A 786 -16.98 -4.73 13.76
C ARG A 786 -16.50 -5.99 13.03
N CYS A 787 -16.40 -7.13 13.72
CA CYS A 787 -16.10 -8.42 13.11
C CYS A 787 -17.09 -8.73 11.98
N ILE A 788 -18.39 -8.56 12.22
CA ILE A 788 -19.45 -8.82 11.22
C ILE A 788 -19.27 -7.94 9.98
N LEU A 789 -18.94 -6.66 10.14
CA LEU A 789 -18.84 -5.71 9.03
C LEU A 789 -17.50 -5.81 8.27
N ASP A 790 -16.42 -6.08 8.99
CA ASP A 790 -15.07 -5.83 8.49
C ASP A 790 -14.29 -7.12 8.16
N SER A 791 -14.77 -8.30 8.58
CA SER A 791 -14.04 -9.57 8.41
C SER A 791 -14.25 -10.23 7.06
N GLY A 792 -15.31 -9.86 6.33
CA GLY A 792 -15.76 -10.56 5.12
C GLY A 792 -16.27 -11.98 5.38
N ALA A 793 -16.76 -12.27 6.59
CA ALA A 793 -17.42 -13.53 6.91
C ALA A 793 -18.90 -13.48 6.50
N ASP A 794 -19.46 -14.63 6.09
CA ASP A 794 -20.89 -14.73 5.88
C ASP A 794 -21.59 -14.95 7.23
N VAL A 795 -22.51 -14.05 7.58
CA VAL A 795 -23.18 -14.03 8.89
C VAL A 795 -24.67 -14.18 8.68
N PRO A 796 -25.27 -15.33 9.03
CA PRO A 796 -26.69 -15.54 8.82
C PRO A 796 -27.53 -14.67 9.75
N ASP A 797 -28.71 -14.24 9.28
CA ASP A 797 -29.65 -13.44 10.07
C ASP A 797 -30.04 -14.10 11.41
N SER A 798 -30.09 -15.44 11.47
CA SER A 798 -30.36 -16.18 12.70
C SER A 798 -29.34 -15.87 13.82
N LEU A 799 -28.06 -15.70 13.47
CA LEU A 799 -27.03 -15.32 14.43
C LEU A 799 -27.15 -13.84 14.82
N LEU A 800 -27.46 -12.95 13.87
CA LEU A 800 -27.72 -11.55 14.18
C LEU A 800 -28.89 -11.39 15.18
N LEU A 801 -29.96 -12.18 15.00
CA LEU A 801 -31.11 -12.21 15.90
C LEU A 801 -30.75 -12.74 17.30
N GLU A 802 -29.86 -13.73 17.39
CA GLU A 802 -29.29 -14.23 18.64
C GLU A 802 -28.51 -13.12 19.37
N LEU A 803 -27.60 -12.43 18.67
CA LEU A 803 -26.81 -11.32 19.21
C LEU A 803 -27.70 -10.17 19.68
N ARG A 804 -28.72 -9.81 18.88
CA ARG A 804 -29.73 -8.80 19.24
C ARG A 804 -30.39 -9.13 20.58
N ALA A 805 -30.82 -10.38 20.78
CA ALA A 805 -31.47 -10.80 22.02
C ALA A 805 -30.56 -10.63 23.26
N GLY A 806 -29.25 -10.86 23.10
CA GLY A 806 -28.26 -10.67 24.16
C GLY A 806 -27.89 -9.19 24.42
N TRP A 807 -27.87 -8.37 23.37
CA TRP A 807 -27.38 -6.98 23.41
C TRP A 807 -28.46 -5.97 23.77
N LEU A 808 -29.68 -6.12 23.27
CA LEU A 808 -30.73 -5.11 23.43
C LEU A 808 -31.03 -4.75 24.91
N PRO A 809 -31.11 -5.71 25.85
CA PRO A 809 -31.35 -5.39 27.26
C PRO A 809 -30.24 -4.53 27.87
N ARG A 810 -28.98 -4.75 27.47
CA ARG A 810 -27.79 -4.05 27.98
C ARG A 810 -27.84 -2.54 27.73
N LEU A 811 -28.59 -2.11 26.71
CA LEU A 811 -28.74 -0.69 26.38
C LEU A 811 -29.51 0.10 27.46
N THR A 812 -30.34 -0.56 28.27
CA THR A 812 -31.22 0.09 29.25
C THR A 812 -31.18 -0.54 30.65
N ASP A 813 -30.59 -1.71 30.80
CA ASP A 813 -30.37 -2.36 32.10
C ASP A 813 -29.18 -1.72 32.83
N LEU A 814 -29.50 -0.83 33.78
CA LEU A 814 -28.50 -0.08 34.56
C LEU A 814 -27.81 -0.94 35.63
N GLU A 815 -28.37 -2.10 35.99
CA GLU A 815 -27.71 -3.04 36.91
C GLU A 815 -26.64 -3.84 36.15
N ARG A 816 -26.95 -4.23 34.92
CA ARG A 816 -26.03 -4.97 34.05
C ARG A 816 -24.90 -4.12 33.50
N ASP A 817 -25.20 -2.94 32.96
CA ASP A 817 -24.20 -2.01 32.41
C ASP A 817 -24.43 -0.59 32.98
N PRO A 818 -23.90 -0.28 34.19
CA PRO A 818 -24.14 1.00 34.86
C PRO A 818 -23.46 2.20 34.18
N ALA A 819 -22.33 1.98 33.49
CA ALA A 819 -21.57 3.03 32.82
C ALA A 819 -22.24 3.48 31.50
N PRO A 820 -22.54 4.78 31.31
CA PRO A 820 -23.12 5.27 30.06
C PRO A 820 -22.28 4.96 28.81
N ARG A 821 -20.95 4.99 28.93
CA ARG A 821 -20.03 4.63 27.82
C ARG A 821 -20.17 3.18 27.36
N ALA A 822 -20.44 2.26 28.30
CA ALA A 822 -20.71 0.85 28.00
C ALA A 822 -21.99 0.71 27.17
N ARG A 823 -23.08 1.33 27.64
CA ARG A 823 -24.37 1.30 26.94
C ARG A 823 -24.29 2.00 25.59
N ALA A 824 -23.48 3.05 25.45
CA ALA A 824 -23.23 3.73 24.18
C ALA A 824 -22.54 2.82 23.17
N ALA A 825 -21.56 2.01 23.60
CA ALA A 825 -20.93 1.00 22.76
C ALA A 825 -21.91 -0.09 22.31
N VAL A 826 -22.82 -0.54 23.18
CA VAL A 826 -23.92 -1.44 22.80
C VAL A 826 -24.84 -0.78 21.77
N GLY A 827 -25.20 0.48 21.99
CA GLY A 827 -26.03 1.27 21.09
C GLY A 827 -25.44 1.36 19.68
N ARG A 828 -24.13 1.62 19.59
CA ARG A 828 -23.39 1.64 18.32
C ARG A 828 -23.38 0.28 17.63
N ALA A 829 -23.15 -0.81 18.37
CA ALA A 829 -23.19 -2.17 17.82
C ALA A 829 -24.55 -2.50 17.18
N LEU A 830 -25.65 -2.18 17.87
CA LEU A 830 -27.00 -2.34 17.34
C LEU A 830 -27.30 -1.37 16.19
N GLY A 831 -26.72 -0.17 16.24
CA GLY A 831 -26.96 0.92 15.30
C GLY A 831 -26.23 0.81 13.97
N VAL A 832 -25.23 -0.07 13.83
CA VAL A 832 -24.52 -0.28 12.55
C VAL A 832 -25.01 -1.51 11.78
N LEU A 833 -25.61 -2.48 12.46
CA LEU A 833 -26.01 -3.75 11.86
C LEU A 833 -27.44 -3.73 11.34
N ARG A 834 -27.67 -4.46 10.25
CA ARG A 834 -28.97 -4.72 9.64
C ARG A 834 -29.08 -6.19 9.25
N LEU A 835 -30.29 -6.72 9.21
CA LEU A 835 -30.58 -8.03 8.64
C LEU A 835 -30.48 -7.98 7.11
N THR A 836 -30.40 -9.14 6.46
CA THR A 836 -30.38 -9.23 4.98
C THR A 836 -31.64 -8.65 4.33
N THR A 837 -32.76 -8.62 5.06
CA THR A 837 -34.02 -7.97 4.66
C THR A 837 -33.95 -6.44 4.65
N GLY A 838 -32.89 -5.85 5.22
CA GLY A 838 -32.75 -4.43 5.46
C GLY A 838 -33.36 -3.95 6.78
N GLU A 839 -33.93 -4.81 7.62
CA GLU A 839 -34.38 -4.39 8.96
C GLU A 839 -33.18 -3.97 9.83
N THR A 840 -33.32 -2.90 10.63
CA THR A 840 -32.30 -2.49 11.61
C THR A 840 -32.20 -3.50 12.74
N LEU A 841 -30.99 -3.73 13.27
CA LEU A 841 -30.82 -4.68 14.37
C LEU A 841 -31.46 -4.18 15.67
N ASP A 842 -31.43 -2.86 15.94
CA ASP A 842 -32.26 -2.27 16.99
C ASP A 842 -33.73 -2.29 16.56
N ASN A 843 -34.54 -3.08 17.26
CA ASN A 843 -35.94 -3.32 16.95
C ASN A 843 -36.89 -2.74 18.02
N ARG A 844 -36.38 -1.86 18.89
CA ARG A 844 -37.20 -1.19 19.92
C ARG A 844 -38.31 -0.37 19.26
N PRO A 845 -39.53 -0.36 19.81
CA PRO A 845 -40.61 0.49 19.32
C PRO A 845 -40.17 1.95 19.27
N GLY A 846 -40.49 2.64 18.17
CA GLY A 846 -40.17 4.06 18.02
C GLY A 846 -38.76 4.38 17.53
N VAL A 847 -37.94 3.37 17.19
CA VAL A 847 -36.53 3.57 16.78
C VAL A 847 -36.28 3.26 15.30
N ARG A 848 -37.07 2.36 14.71
CA ARG A 848 -36.85 1.80 13.36
C ARG A 848 -37.82 2.36 12.31
N ALA A 849 -37.57 2.01 11.05
CA ALA A 849 -38.57 2.03 9.99
C ALA A 849 -38.99 0.60 9.65
N ILE A 850 -40.30 0.34 9.58
CA ILE A 850 -40.87 -0.97 9.28
C ILE A 850 -41.02 -1.11 7.77
N VAL A 851 -40.40 -2.13 7.19
CA VAL A 851 -40.64 -2.50 5.78
C VAL A 851 -42.00 -3.22 5.71
N GLY A 852 -43.00 -2.55 5.14
CA GLY A 852 -44.35 -3.11 4.99
C GLY A 852 -44.45 -4.08 3.81
N ALA A 853 -45.55 -4.86 3.76
CA ALA A 853 -45.94 -5.67 2.61
C ALA A 853 -46.68 -4.85 1.51
N ASP A 854 -46.48 -3.52 1.48
CA ASP A 854 -47.11 -2.67 0.48
C ASP A 854 -46.49 -2.90 -0.91
N ARG A 855 -47.23 -2.55 -1.98
CA ARG A 855 -46.81 -2.83 -3.36
C ARG A 855 -45.47 -2.17 -3.73
N ASP A 856 -45.07 -1.12 -3.01
CA ASP A 856 -43.90 -0.28 -3.33
C ASP A 856 -42.70 -0.52 -2.37
N HIS A 857 -42.82 -1.40 -1.38
CA HIS A 857 -41.80 -1.76 -0.38
C HIS A 857 -41.14 -0.54 0.30
N VAL A 858 -41.90 0.54 0.53
CA VAL A 858 -41.36 1.76 1.13
C VAL A 858 -41.35 1.58 2.67
N PRO A 859 -40.21 1.75 3.36
CA PRO A 859 -40.18 1.67 4.82
C PRO A 859 -41.05 2.77 5.46
N THR A 860 -41.90 2.41 6.41
CA THR A 860 -42.70 3.36 7.20
C THR A 860 -42.05 3.60 8.55
N PRO A 861 -41.74 4.85 8.93
CA PRO A 861 -41.23 5.17 10.27
C PRO A 861 -42.19 4.70 11.36
N GLU A 862 -41.69 3.92 12.32
CA GLU A 862 -42.47 3.53 13.49
C GLU A 862 -42.27 4.57 14.59
N ILE A 863 -43.35 5.19 15.07
CA ILE A 863 -43.30 6.20 16.13
C ILE A 863 -43.96 5.65 17.40
N ASP A 864 -43.27 5.74 18.53
CA ASP A 864 -43.80 5.41 19.86
C ASP A 864 -44.36 6.69 20.51
N TRP A 865 -45.68 6.81 20.51
CA TRP A 865 -46.41 7.99 20.98
C TRP A 865 -46.67 7.95 22.48
N VAL A 866 -46.24 8.98 23.21
CA VAL A 866 -46.48 9.16 24.65
C VAL A 866 -47.57 10.21 24.85
N PRO A 867 -48.69 9.89 25.54
CA PRO A 867 -49.74 10.86 25.84
C PRO A 867 -49.27 11.85 26.91
N ILE A 868 -49.44 13.14 26.65
CA ILE A 868 -49.22 14.23 27.61
C ILE A 868 -50.56 14.89 27.93
N GLN A 869 -50.90 14.90 29.21
CA GLN A 869 -52.13 15.54 29.67
C GLN A 869 -51.99 17.06 29.63
N GLY A 870 -52.94 17.70 28.95
CA GLY A 870 -53.06 19.15 28.91
C GLY A 870 -53.39 19.77 30.27
N GLY A 871 -53.29 21.10 30.35
CA GLY A 871 -53.51 21.87 31.56
C GLY A 871 -52.46 22.96 31.77
N ASP A 872 -52.54 23.61 32.93
CA ASP A 872 -51.64 24.69 33.30
C ASP A 872 -50.27 24.16 33.74
N PHE A 873 -49.19 24.81 33.30
CA PHE A 873 -47.83 24.48 33.68
C PHE A 873 -46.95 25.74 33.76
N ILE A 874 -45.80 25.59 34.42
CA ILE A 874 -44.80 26.65 34.56
C ILE A 874 -43.96 26.73 33.30
N TYR A 875 -44.21 27.74 32.48
CA TYR A 875 -43.41 28.11 31.33
C TYR A 875 -42.52 29.30 31.68
N GLN A 876 -41.20 29.13 31.59
CA GLN A 876 -40.25 30.17 31.97
C GLN A 876 -40.51 30.70 33.39
N LYS A 877 -40.92 31.96 33.53
CA LYS A 877 -41.27 32.62 34.81
C LYS A 877 -42.79 32.77 35.02
N GLY A 878 -43.62 32.26 34.11
CA GLY A 878 -45.08 32.42 34.14
C GLY A 878 -45.85 31.10 34.01
N THR A 879 -47.17 31.21 33.92
CA THR A 879 -48.08 30.07 33.71
C THR A 879 -48.60 30.07 32.28
N ARG A 880 -48.59 28.91 31.63
CA ARG A 880 -49.20 28.67 30.31
C ARG A 880 -50.08 27.44 30.35
N ARG A 881 -51.03 27.35 29.43
CA ARG A 881 -51.93 26.21 29.27
C ARG A 881 -51.70 25.58 27.91
N VAL A 882 -51.59 24.25 27.87
CA VAL A 882 -51.57 23.46 26.62
C VAL A 882 -52.71 22.45 26.62
N GLU A 883 -53.16 22.06 25.43
CA GLU A 883 -54.12 20.97 25.27
C GLU A 883 -53.44 19.61 25.49
N SER A 884 -54.22 18.52 25.49
CA SER A 884 -53.65 17.17 25.51
C SER A 884 -53.13 16.81 24.13
N PHE A 885 -51.94 16.22 24.06
CA PHE A 885 -51.29 15.84 22.80
C PHE A 885 -50.51 14.54 23.00
N HIS A 886 -50.10 13.92 21.89
CA HIS A 886 -49.12 12.85 21.92
C HIS A 886 -47.78 13.36 21.41
N ILE A 887 -46.70 12.96 22.05
CA ILE A 887 -45.33 13.30 21.66
C ILE A 887 -44.52 12.04 21.43
N ALA A 888 -43.67 12.03 20.42
CA ALA A 888 -42.75 10.92 20.19
C ALA A 888 -41.85 10.71 21.42
N ARG A 889 -41.70 9.46 21.84
CA ARG A 889 -40.85 9.09 22.98
C ARG A 889 -39.41 9.55 22.77
N TYR A 890 -38.93 9.47 21.54
CA TYR A 890 -37.56 9.76 21.13
C TYR A 890 -37.52 10.88 20.08
N PRO A 891 -36.37 11.55 19.92
CA PRO A 891 -36.06 12.27 18.68
C PRO A 891 -36.16 11.34 17.46
N VAL A 892 -36.46 11.91 16.29
CA VAL A 892 -36.50 11.16 15.03
C VAL A 892 -35.12 10.57 14.77
N THR A 893 -35.06 9.25 14.53
CA THR A 893 -33.80 8.53 14.32
C THR A 893 -33.30 8.61 12.88
N TYR A 894 -32.05 8.24 12.67
CA TYR A 894 -31.49 8.10 11.33
C TYR A 894 -32.31 7.15 10.45
N ALA A 895 -32.70 5.99 10.97
CA ALA A 895 -33.52 5.02 10.24
C ALA A 895 -34.87 5.60 9.80
N GLN A 896 -35.53 6.35 10.67
CA GLN A 896 -36.83 6.96 10.39
C GLN A 896 -36.73 8.09 9.35
N PHE A 897 -35.68 8.90 9.42
CA PHE A 897 -35.46 9.97 8.45
C PHE A 897 -34.97 9.45 7.10
N GLN A 898 -34.14 8.40 7.10
CA GLN A 898 -33.66 7.78 5.86
C GLN A 898 -34.83 7.22 5.03
N ALA A 899 -35.90 6.72 5.67
CA ALA A 899 -37.12 6.33 4.95
C ALA A 899 -37.77 7.47 4.14
N PHE A 900 -37.67 8.72 4.60
CA PHE A 900 -38.12 9.90 3.86
C PHE A 900 -37.19 10.23 2.69
N LEU A 901 -35.89 10.06 2.87
CA LEU A 901 -34.90 10.28 1.80
C LEU A 901 -35.00 9.22 0.70
N ASP A 902 -35.30 7.98 1.07
CA ASP A 902 -35.35 6.84 0.15
C ASP A 902 -36.70 6.68 -0.55
N ALA A 903 -37.77 7.31 -0.05
CA ALA A 903 -39.09 7.24 -0.66
C ALA A 903 -39.12 8.02 -1.99
N ALA A 904 -39.68 7.41 -3.04
CA ALA A 904 -39.80 8.03 -4.36
C ALA A 904 -40.60 9.36 -4.34
N GLU A 905 -41.65 9.41 -3.50
CA GLU A 905 -42.42 10.64 -3.24
C GLU A 905 -42.00 11.35 -1.93
N GLY A 906 -40.78 11.09 -1.46
CA GLY A 906 -40.20 11.63 -0.23
C GLY A 906 -39.53 12.98 -0.47
N TRP A 907 -38.27 13.12 -0.03
CA TRP A 907 -37.51 14.38 0.00
C TRP A 907 -37.62 15.24 -1.26
N SER A 908 -37.47 14.63 -2.43
CA SER A 908 -37.42 15.33 -3.72
C SER A 908 -38.78 15.89 -4.17
N ASN A 909 -39.89 15.50 -3.52
CA ASN A 909 -41.21 15.94 -3.92
C ASN A 909 -41.46 17.41 -3.49
N PRO A 910 -41.67 18.34 -4.44
CA PRO A 910 -41.86 19.76 -4.12
C PRO A 910 -43.01 20.05 -3.17
N ARG A 911 -44.05 19.20 -3.13
CA ARG A 911 -45.25 19.41 -2.31
C ARG A 911 -44.95 19.55 -0.82
N TRP A 912 -43.87 18.91 -0.32
CA TRP A 912 -43.47 19.01 1.08
C TRP A 912 -42.86 20.36 1.44
N TRP A 913 -42.38 21.07 0.43
CA TRP A 913 -41.67 22.33 0.56
C TRP A 913 -42.53 23.55 0.23
N GLU A 914 -43.75 23.35 -0.28
CA GLU A 914 -44.64 24.43 -0.66
C GLU A 914 -44.91 25.39 0.51
N GLY A 915 -44.69 26.69 0.23
CA GLY A 915 -44.85 27.77 1.22
C GLY A 915 -43.71 27.91 2.23
N LEU A 916 -42.68 27.05 2.20
CA LEU A 916 -41.50 27.19 3.06
C LEU A 916 -40.47 28.13 2.41
N SER A 917 -39.86 29.00 3.21
CA SER A 917 -38.78 29.90 2.77
C SER A 917 -37.41 29.22 2.71
N ALA A 918 -37.36 27.88 2.62
CA ALA A 918 -36.13 27.11 2.54
C ALA A 918 -35.33 27.48 1.28
N ASP A 919 -34.02 27.68 1.44
CA ASP A 919 -33.16 27.97 0.29
C ASP A 919 -33.19 26.84 -0.75
N GLU A 920 -33.04 27.18 -2.02
CA GLU A 920 -33.03 26.19 -3.12
C GLU A 920 -31.91 25.16 -2.94
N LYS A 921 -30.73 25.61 -2.48
CA LYS A 921 -29.60 24.74 -2.13
C LYS A 921 -29.93 23.76 -0.99
N HIS A 922 -30.68 24.21 0.02
CA HIS A 922 -31.10 23.35 1.13
C HIS A 922 -32.13 22.32 0.72
N ARG A 923 -33.05 22.67 -0.21
CA ARG A 923 -34.02 21.73 -0.79
C ARG A 923 -33.38 20.69 -1.70
N ALA A 924 -32.30 21.08 -2.40
CA ALA A 924 -31.58 20.18 -3.29
C ALA A 924 -30.97 18.97 -2.55
N GLN A 925 -30.44 19.18 -1.34
CA GLN A 925 -29.72 18.13 -0.61
C GLN A 925 -29.92 18.21 0.91
N PRO A 926 -30.10 17.08 1.61
CA PRO A 926 -30.13 17.06 3.07
C PRO A 926 -28.74 17.33 3.66
N GLY A 927 -28.67 17.71 4.94
CA GLY A 927 -27.38 17.81 5.64
C GLY A 927 -26.67 16.46 5.76
N ASN A 928 -25.34 16.49 5.75
CA ASN A 928 -24.52 15.30 5.95
C ASN A 928 -24.58 14.88 7.41
N GLN A 929 -24.95 13.63 7.64
CA GLN A 929 -24.99 13.05 8.97
C GLN A 929 -23.56 12.81 9.48
N ALA A 930 -23.19 13.45 10.58
CA ALA A 930 -21.93 13.29 11.27
C ALA A 930 -21.80 11.91 11.92
N PHE A 931 -22.89 11.38 12.47
CA PHE A 931 -22.89 10.09 13.19
C PHE A 931 -23.92 9.10 12.59
N PRO A 932 -23.56 8.33 11.55
CA PRO A 932 -24.49 7.51 10.77
C PRO A 932 -24.83 6.16 11.42
N TYR A 933 -25.35 6.17 12.64
CA TYR A 933 -25.91 4.99 13.31
C TYR A 933 -27.44 5.00 13.19
N TRP A 934 -28.04 3.89 12.77
CA TRP A 934 -29.47 3.77 12.46
C TRP A 934 -30.40 4.15 13.63
N ASN A 935 -29.96 3.92 14.87
CA ASN A 935 -30.72 4.18 16.10
C ASN A 935 -30.30 5.47 16.83
N HIS A 936 -29.41 6.28 16.25
CA HIS A 936 -29.08 7.62 16.76
C HIS A 936 -30.09 8.64 16.24
N PRO A 937 -30.27 9.79 16.91
CA PRO A 937 -31.03 10.91 16.38
C PRO A 937 -30.53 11.29 14.98
N ARG A 938 -31.47 11.68 14.11
CA ARG A 938 -31.13 12.40 12.89
C ARG A 938 -30.67 13.79 13.28
N GLU A 939 -29.40 14.08 13.03
CA GLU A 939 -28.80 15.40 13.21
C GLU A 939 -28.41 16.05 11.86
N CYS A 940 -27.82 17.25 11.88
CA CYS A 940 -27.58 18.10 10.69
C CYS A 940 -28.86 18.39 9.90
N VAL A 941 -29.97 18.71 10.58
CA VAL A 941 -31.26 19.03 9.96
C VAL A 941 -31.73 20.44 10.25
N SER A 942 -32.25 21.09 9.22
CA SER A 942 -32.84 22.43 9.30
C SER A 942 -34.26 22.33 9.84
N TRP A 943 -34.82 23.47 10.24
CA TRP A 943 -36.22 23.53 10.65
C TRP A 943 -37.14 23.15 9.48
N TYR A 944 -36.81 23.60 8.27
CA TYR A 944 -37.59 23.28 7.06
C TYR A 944 -37.53 21.79 6.70
N ASP A 945 -36.37 21.14 6.87
CA ASP A 945 -36.21 19.70 6.65
C ASP A 945 -37.16 18.91 7.56
N ALA A 946 -37.23 19.33 8.83
CA ALA A 946 -38.06 18.71 9.84
C ALA A 946 -39.56 18.91 9.56
N VAL A 947 -39.97 20.09 9.08
CA VAL A 947 -41.35 20.37 8.65
C VAL A 947 -41.73 19.57 7.40
N ALA A 948 -40.84 19.49 6.40
CA ALA A 948 -41.07 18.69 5.21
C ALA A 948 -41.24 17.20 5.55
N TYR A 949 -40.41 16.67 6.45
CA TYR A 949 -40.56 15.33 7.00
C TYR A 949 -41.92 15.12 7.70
N CYS A 950 -42.34 16.07 8.53
CA CYS A 950 -43.64 16.01 9.22
C CYS A 950 -44.81 15.96 8.23
N ARG A 951 -44.78 16.76 7.16
CA ARG A 951 -45.81 16.77 6.11
C ARG A 951 -45.87 15.43 5.36
N TRP A 952 -44.71 14.89 4.99
CA TRP A 952 -44.61 13.58 4.36
C TRP A 952 -45.16 12.47 5.26
N LEU A 953 -44.77 12.48 6.54
CA LEU A 953 -45.22 11.47 7.50
C LEU A 953 -46.72 11.58 7.78
N SER A 954 -47.27 12.80 7.85
CA SER A 954 -48.71 13.03 7.98
C SER A 954 -49.49 12.39 6.84
N ALA A 955 -49.04 12.59 5.60
CA ALA A 955 -49.66 11.98 4.42
C ALA A 955 -49.55 10.44 4.45
N ARG A 956 -48.46 9.91 5.00
CA ARG A 956 -48.24 8.46 5.10
C ARG A 956 -49.06 7.79 6.20
N LEU A 957 -49.28 8.47 7.32
CA LEU A 957 -49.99 7.92 8.49
C LEU A 957 -51.49 8.27 8.51
N GLY A 958 -51.92 9.27 7.75
CA GLY A 958 -53.32 9.69 7.65
C GLY A 958 -53.83 10.54 8.82
N TYR A 959 -52.93 11.10 9.64
CA TYR A 959 -53.24 12.07 10.69
C TYR A 959 -52.17 13.15 10.79
N ASP A 960 -52.50 14.28 11.43
CA ASP A 960 -51.61 15.45 11.51
C ASP A 960 -50.41 15.18 12.42
N VAL A 961 -49.22 15.21 11.82
CA VAL A 961 -47.93 15.10 12.48
C VAL A 961 -47.15 16.39 12.25
N ARG A 962 -46.60 16.96 13.32
CA ARG A 962 -45.86 18.22 13.28
C ARG A 962 -44.74 18.28 14.31
N LEU A 963 -43.93 19.32 14.23
CA LEU A 963 -43.02 19.70 15.31
C LEU A 963 -43.81 20.12 16.57
N PRO A 964 -43.29 19.84 17.78
CA PRO A 964 -43.86 20.39 19.00
C PRO A 964 -43.81 21.92 18.95
N THR A 965 -44.84 22.57 19.46
CA THR A 965 -44.66 23.95 19.91
C THR A 965 -43.71 23.94 21.08
N GLU A 966 -43.03 25.07 21.29
CA GLU A 966 -42.14 25.21 22.42
C GLU A 966 -42.86 25.01 23.78
N TYR A 967 -44.14 25.35 23.86
CA TYR A 967 -44.96 25.11 25.05
C TYR A 967 -45.17 23.62 25.31
N GLU A 968 -45.49 22.86 24.27
CA GLU A 968 -45.66 21.40 24.36
C GLU A 968 -44.36 20.72 24.74
N TRP A 969 -43.24 21.12 24.12
CA TRP A 969 -41.92 20.60 24.43
C TRP A 969 -41.55 20.87 25.89
N GLU A 970 -41.68 22.13 26.33
CA GLU A 970 -41.31 22.53 27.70
C GLU A 970 -42.25 21.90 28.74
N ARG A 971 -43.54 21.71 28.43
CA ARG A 971 -44.50 20.97 29.25
C ARG A 971 -44.08 19.51 29.43
N ALA A 972 -43.66 18.85 28.35
CA ALA A 972 -43.22 17.45 28.40
C ALA A 972 -41.95 17.28 29.25
N ALA A 973 -40.99 18.21 29.14
CA ALA A 973 -39.76 18.16 29.91
C ALA A 973 -39.94 18.56 31.38
N ARG A 974 -40.56 19.71 31.65
CA ARG A 974 -40.63 20.28 33.01
C ARG A 974 -41.75 19.68 33.85
N GLY A 975 -42.77 19.09 33.23
CA GLY A 975 -44.04 18.75 33.88
C GLY A 975 -44.76 20.00 34.42
N THR A 976 -45.75 19.79 35.27
CA THR A 976 -46.51 20.90 35.90
C THR A 976 -45.74 21.61 37.02
N LYS A 977 -44.73 20.95 37.60
CA LYS A 977 -43.93 21.47 38.73
C LYS A 977 -42.68 22.28 38.32
N GLY A 978 -42.44 22.49 37.03
CA GLY A 978 -41.36 23.38 36.57
C GLY A 978 -39.93 22.87 36.82
N ARG A 979 -39.68 21.56 36.60
CA ARG A 979 -38.35 20.94 36.84
C ARG A 979 -37.24 21.58 36.02
N ALA A 980 -36.01 21.60 36.56
CA ALA A 980 -34.86 22.17 35.86
C ALA A 980 -34.42 21.33 34.65
N TYR A 981 -34.46 20.00 34.79
CA TYR A 981 -34.18 19.01 33.76
C TYR A 981 -35.43 18.13 33.54
N ALA A 982 -35.40 17.25 32.53
CA ALA A 982 -36.51 16.34 32.26
C ALA A 982 -36.82 15.39 33.43
N TYR A 983 -35.86 15.17 34.32
CA TYR A 983 -35.96 14.34 35.52
C TYR A 983 -35.90 15.19 36.81
N PRO A 984 -36.33 14.65 37.98
CA PRO A 984 -36.24 15.34 39.26
C PRO A 984 -34.80 15.52 39.76
N GLY A 985 -34.55 16.63 40.47
CA GLY A 985 -33.27 16.90 41.13
C GLY A 985 -32.36 17.83 40.34
N GLU A 986 -31.07 17.78 40.68
CA GLU A 986 -29.99 18.48 39.96
C GLU A 986 -29.52 17.68 38.75
N TYR A 987 -28.60 18.27 37.97
CA TYR A 987 -27.99 17.61 36.83
C TYR A 987 -27.28 16.31 37.22
N ASP A 988 -27.42 15.29 36.38
CA ASP A 988 -26.81 13.99 36.54
C ASP A 988 -26.35 13.46 35.17
N ALA A 989 -25.03 13.29 35.01
CA ALA A 989 -24.41 12.80 33.78
C ALA A 989 -24.85 11.36 33.41
N ALA A 990 -25.41 10.60 34.36
CA ALA A 990 -25.97 9.27 34.10
C ALA A 990 -27.41 9.32 33.54
N LYS A 991 -27.98 10.50 33.31
CA LYS A 991 -29.38 10.71 32.88
C LYS A 991 -29.53 11.50 31.57
N GLY A 992 -28.46 11.86 30.89
CA GLY A 992 -28.49 12.48 29.57
C GLY A 992 -27.10 12.52 28.94
N ASN A 993 -27.04 12.62 27.61
CA ASN A 993 -25.78 12.75 26.87
C ASN A 993 -25.42 14.25 26.72
N ILE A 994 -24.51 14.74 27.55
CA ILE A 994 -24.10 16.16 27.70
C ILE A 994 -22.58 16.17 27.99
N ASP A 995 -21.91 17.32 27.84
CA ASP A 995 -20.50 17.57 28.25
C ASP A 995 -19.42 16.75 27.53
N GLU A 996 -19.65 16.36 26.28
CA GLU A 996 -18.69 15.60 25.45
C GLU A 996 -18.24 14.26 26.08
N SER A 997 -18.95 13.79 27.12
CA SER A 997 -18.55 12.61 27.90
C SER A 997 -18.46 11.33 27.05
N ILE A 998 -19.30 11.24 26.01
CA ILE A 998 -19.27 10.23 24.95
C ILE A 998 -18.56 10.75 23.69
N GLY A 999 -18.59 12.07 23.44
CA GLY A 999 -17.96 12.72 22.28
C GLY A 999 -18.75 12.60 20.96
N LEU A 1000 -19.97 12.06 20.99
CA LEU A 1000 -20.91 12.01 19.87
C LEU A 1000 -22.35 11.81 20.38
N THR A 1001 -23.33 11.87 19.49
CA THR A 1001 -24.71 11.40 19.78
C THR A 1001 -24.73 9.95 20.28
N SER A 1002 -25.76 9.57 21.04
CA SER A 1002 -25.98 8.20 21.50
C SER A 1002 -27.29 7.65 20.95
N ALA A 1003 -27.42 6.31 20.95
CA ALA A 1003 -28.68 5.65 20.64
C ALA A 1003 -29.82 6.23 21.50
N VAL A 1004 -30.96 6.52 20.86
CA VAL A 1004 -32.11 7.11 21.56
C VAL A 1004 -32.58 6.19 22.69
N GLY A 1005 -32.97 6.77 23.82
CA GLY A 1005 -33.50 6.04 24.97
C GLY A 1005 -32.47 5.30 25.82
N MET A 1006 -31.16 5.48 25.60
CA MET A 1006 -30.10 4.86 26.39
C MET A 1006 -30.08 5.29 27.87
N TYR A 1007 -30.77 6.38 28.20
CA TYR A 1007 -30.88 6.96 29.54
C TYR A 1007 -32.29 6.75 30.12
N PRO A 1008 -32.67 5.53 30.54
CA PRO A 1008 -34.05 5.25 31.00
C PRO A 1008 -34.46 6.06 32.24
N ASN A 1009 -33.49 6.46 33.08
CA ASN A 1009 -33.71 7.33 34.24
C ASN A 1009 -33.66 8.84 33.91
N GLY A 1010 -33.43 9.19 32.65
CA GLY A 1010 -33.46 10.56 32.13
C GLY A 1010 -34.84 11.07 31.76
N ALA A 1011 -35.87 10.24 31.88
CA ALA A 1011 -37.25 10.62 31.59
C ALA A 1011 -37.93 11.36 32.77
N PRO A 1012 -39.02 12.08 32.48
CA PRO A 1012 -39.97 12.47 33.51
C PRO A 1012 -40.55 11.28 34.29
N PRO A 1013 -40.94 11.46 35.58
CA PRO A 1013 -41.67 10.46 36.32
C PRO A 1013 -42.93 10.02 35.59
N ARG A 1014 -43.28 8.74 35.73
CA ARG A 1014 -44.49 8.17 35.13
C ARG A 1014 -45.74 9.01 35.48
N PRO A 1015 -46.69 9.18 34.55
CA PRO A 1015 -46.83 8.43 33.28
C PRO A 1015 -46.02 8.99 32.08
N GLU A 1016 -45.38 10.16 32.22
CA GLU A 1016 -44.77 10.92 31.11
C GLU A 1016 -43.38 10.37 30.72
N ALA A 1017 -43.29 9.16 30.18
CA ALA A 1017 -42.01 8.48 29.89
C ALA A 1017 -41.33 8.93 28.58
N VAL A 1018 -41.22 10.25 28.36
CA VAL A 1018 -40.56 10.85 27.20
C VAL A 1018 -39.05 10.93 27.46
N LEU A 1019 -38.23 10.43 26.52
CA LEU A 1019 -36.79 10.29 26.70
C LEU A 1019 -36.01 11.34 25.89
N ASP A 1020 -34.73 11.48 26.23
CA ASP A 1020 -33.76 12.37 25.56
C ASP A 1020 -34.20 13.86 25.51
N LEU A 1021 -34.98 14.32 26.49
CA LEU A 1021 -35.38 15.75 26.63
C LEU A 1021 -34.28 16.60 27.32
N THR A 1022 -33.11 16.03 27.55
CA THR A 1022 -31.95 16.65 28.21
C THR A 1022 -30.69 16.07 27.59
N GLY A 1023 -30.12 16.78 26.62
CA GLY A 1023 -28.94 16.36 25.85
C GLY A 1023 -29.24 15.56 24.58
N ASN A 1024 -28.21 14.87 24.10
CA ASN A 1024 -28.13 14.14 22.82
C ASN A 1024 -28.18 15.06 21.60
N VAL A 1025 -29.29 15.77 21.35
CA VAL A 1025 -29.43 16.76 20.27
C VAL A 1025 -30.34 17.91 20.70
N TRP A 1026 -30.07 19.10 20.16
CA TRP A 1026 -31.03 20.19 20.14
C TRP A 1026 -32.25 19.82 19.30
N GLU A 1027 -33.41 20.35 19.66
CA GLU A 1027 -34.64 20.04 18.94
C GLU A 1027 -35.42 21.27 18.50
N TRP A 1028 -35.74 21.28 17.20
CA TRP A 1028 -36.58 22.28 16.58
C TRP A 1028 -38.00 22.30 17.15
N CYS A 1029 -38.48 23.51 17.48
CA CYS A 1029 -39.86 23.80 17.81
C CYS A 1029 -40.58 24.52 16.66
N LEU A 1030 -41.90 24.37 16.58
CA LEU A 1030 -42.73 24.88 15.49
C LEU A 1030 -42.85 26.41 15.44
N ASN A 1031 -42.94 27.04 16.60
CA ASN A 1031 -43.27 28.46 16.77
C ASN A 1031 -42.07 29.40 16.52
N GLU A 1032 -42.34 30.69 16.34
CA GLU A 1032 -41.30 31.73 16.25
C GLU A 1032 -40.62 31.96 17.61
N TYR A 1033 -39.31 32.24 17.61
CA TYR A 1033 -38.55 32.47 18.85
C TYR A 1033 -39.03 33.72 19.60
N GLU A 1034 -39.17 34.85 18.88
CA GLU A 1034 -39.54 36.15 19.45
C GLU A 1034 -41.03 36.21 19.82
N ASN A 1035 -41.88 35.50 19.08
CA ASN A 1035 -43.32 35.40 19.35
C ASN A 1035 -43.76 33.93 19.46
N PRO A 1036 -43.69 33.33 20.66
CA PRO A 1036 -43.98 31.91 20.84
C PRO A 1036 -45.42 31.51 20.54
N ASP A 1037 -46.37 32.45 20.44
CA ASP A 1037 -47.76 32.19 20.08
C ASP A 1037 -47.97 32.06 18.56
N ARG A 1038 -46.96 32.40 17.74
CA ARG A 1038 -47.03 32.37 16.28
C ARG A 1038 -46.40 31.09 15.71
N THR A 1039 -47.22 30.25 15.09
CA THR A 1039 -46.85 28.94 14.49
C THR A 1039 -46.87 28.95 12.96
N THR A 1040 -46.80 30.13 12.33
CA THR A 1040 -46.83 30.23 10.87
C THR A 1040 -45.63 29.51 10.25
N LEU A 1041 -45.89 28.81 9.15
CA LEU A 1041 -44.86 28.15 8.34
C LEU A 1041 -44.21 29.10 7.32
N LEU A 1042 -44.76 30.31 7.16
CA LEU A 1042 -44.29 31.31 6.22
C LEU A 1042 -43.17 32.15 6.83
N GLY A 1043 -42.19 32.52 6.00
CA GLY A 1043 -41.10 33.42 6.38
C GLY A 1043 -39.88 32.72 6.96
N ASP A 1044 -38.93 33.53 7.39
CA ASP A 1044 -37.55 33.21 7.80
C ASP A 1044 -37.29 33.52 9.28
N ALA A 1045 -38.36 33.75 10.06
CA ALA A 1045 -38.23 34.06 11.48
C ALA A 1045 -37.48 32.95 12.24
N SER A 1046 -36.53 33.35 13.08
CA SER A 1046 -35.74 32.42 13.91
C SER A 1046 -36.64 31.53 14.76
N ARG A 1047 -36.22 30.28 14.93
CA ARG A 1047 -36.98 29.25 15.66
C ARG A 1047 -36.26 28.85 16.94
N PRO A 1048 -36.99 28.45 18.00
CA PRO A 1048 -36.37 27.95 19.21
C PRO A 1048 -35.84 26.52 19.04
N LEU A 1049 -34.65 26.30 19.55
CA LEU A 1049 -34.08 24.99 19.85
C LEU A 1049 -34.15 24.72 21.36
N ARG A 1050 -34.50 23.49 21.72
CA ARG A 1050 -34.64 23.02 23.11
C ARG A 1050 -33.84 21.75 23.40
N GLY A 1051 -33.46 21.53 24.66
CA GLY A 1051 -32.89 20.26 25.14
C GLY A 1051 -31.37 20.21 25.33
N GLY A 1052 -30.59 20.97 24.57
CA GLY A 1052 -29.12 20.86 24.52
C GLY A 1052 -28.64 19.64 23.74
N SER A 1053 -27.38 19.65 23.29
CA SER A 1053 -26.74 18.52 22.59
C SER A 1053 -25.64 17.84 23.41
N TRP A 1054 -25.08 16.76 22.87
CA TRP A 1054 -24.02 15.95 23.47
C TRP A 1054 -22.73 16.70 23.84
N ASN A 1055 -22.48 17.86 23.22
CA ASN A 1055 -21.31 18.71 23.45
C ASN A 1055 -21.62 19.98 24.26
N ASP A 1056 -22.86 20.16 24.72
CA ASP A 1056 -23.22 21.33 25.51
C ASP A 1056 -22.92 21.14 27.00
N SER A 1057 -22.91 22.27 27.71
CA SER A 1057 -22.82 22.28 29.18
C SER A 1057 -24.17 22.00 29.87
N PRO A 1058 -24.19 21.56 31.14
CA PRO A 1058 -25.43 21.27 31.85
C PRO A 1058 -26.33 22.48 32.02
N GLY A 1059 -25.76 23.68 32.01
CA GLY A 1059 -26.52 24.94 32.10
C GLY A 1059 -27.37 25.18 30.85
N ILE A 1060 -26.85 24.78 29.69
CA ILE A 1060 -27.49 24.92 28.38
C ILE A 1060 -28.55 23.83 28.17
N ALA A 1061 -28.33 22.62 28.68
CA ALA A 1061 -29.29 21.50 28.58
C ALA A 1061 -30.49 21.57 29.54
N ARG A 1062 -30.69 22.69 30.24
CA ARG A 1062 -31.86 22.88 31.12
C ARG A 1062 -33.13 22.96 30.29
N ALA A 1063 -34.22 22.36 30.78
CA ALA A 1063 -35.50 22.30 30.07
C ALA A 1063 -36.12 23.68 29.76
N ALA A 1064 -35.80 24.71 30.56
CA ALA A 1064 -36.26 26.09 30.32
C ALA A 1064 -35.33 26.89 29.38
N TYR A 1065 -34.15 26.38 29.05
CA TYR A 1065 -33.23 27.10 28.17
C TYR A 1065 -33.77 27.13 26.74
N ARG A 1066 -33.55 28.26 26.06
CA ARG A 1066 -34.04 28.56 24.72
C ARG A 1066 -32.88 29.05 23.87
N PHE A 1067 -32.49 28.29 22.86
CA PHE A 1067 -31.49 28.76 21.90
C PHE A 1067 -32.19 29.29 20.64
N ARG A 1068 -31.81 30.50 20.19
CA ARG A 1068 -32.34 31.10 18.97
C ARG A 1068 -31.48 30.68 17.80
N ASN A 1069 -32.08 30.12 16.76
CA ASN A 1069 -31.32 29.73 15.58
C ASN A 1069 -32.07 30.05 14.28
N ASP A 1070 -31.32 30.22 13.18
CA ASP A 1070 -31.88 30.44 11.86
C ASP A 1070 -32.57 29.14 11.35
N PRO A 1071 -33.79 29.20 10.80
CA PRO A 1071 -34.47 27.99 10.34
C PRO A 1071 -33.76 27.24 9.20
N ASN A 1072 -32.82 27.86 8.48
CA ASN A 1072 -31.99 27.21 7.46
C ASN A 1072 -30.76 26.49 8.04
N ASP A 1073 -30.35 26.77 9.27
CA ASP A 1073 -29.11 26.23 9.83
C ASP A 1073 -29.19 24.72 10.12
N ARG A 1074 -28.09 24.01 9.81
CA ARG A 1074 -27.90 22.56 10.00
C ARG A 1074 -26.63 22.28 10.81
N PHE A 1075 -26.45 22.94 11.95
CA PHE A 1075 -25.22 22.90 12.76
C PHE A 1075 -24.63 21.49 12.92
N ASP A 1076 -23.32 21.37 12.67
CA ASP A 1076 -22.59 20.09 12.58
C ASP A 1076 -22.76 19.22 13.84
N GLY A 1077 -23.49 18.11 13.74
CA GLY A 1077 -23.55 17.09 14.79
C GLY A 1077 -24.58 17.30 15.90
N GLY A 1078 -25.26 18.46 15.96
CA GLY A 1078 -25.93 18.91 17.19
C GLY A 1078 -27.45 19.15 17.12
N ILE A 1079 -28.02 19.35 15.94
CA ILE A 1079 -29.44 19.75 15.77
C ILE A 1079 -30.27 18.63 15.14
N GLY A 1080 -31.32 18.22 15.83
CA GLY A 1080 -32.35 17.27 15.42
C GLY A 1080 -33.77 17.78 15.69
N PHE A 1081 -34.74 16.85 15.82
CA PHE A 1081 -36.13 17.17 16.12
C PHE A 1081 -36.91 15.96 16.62
N ARG A 1082 -38.08 16.21 17.23
CA ARG A 1082 -39.08 15.19 17.57
C ARG A 1082 -40.46 15.59 17.08
N LEU A 1083 -41.41 14.66 17.17
CA LEU A 1083 -42.74 14.81 16.61
C LEU A 1083 -43.80 14.92 17.70
N VAL A 1084 -44.90 15.61 17.39
CA VAL A 1084 -46.17 15.51 18.08
C VAL A 1084 -47.27 15.14 17.08
N CYS A 1085 -48.31 14.49 17.57
CA CYS A 1085 -49.56 14.35 16.86
C CYS A 1085 -50.73 14.73 17.78
N ALA A 1086 -51.76 15.32 17.18
CA ALA A 1086 -53.04 15.53 17.83
C ALA A 1086 -54.03 14.47 17.33
N PRO A 1087 -54.92 13.94 18.17
CA PRO A 1087 -56.02 13.14 17.66
C PRO A 1087 -56.84 13.99 16.69
N VAL A 1088 -57.01 13.52 15.46
CA VAL A 1088 -58.04 14.07 14.57
C VAL A 1088 -59.36 13.81 15.27
N HIS A 1089 -60.06 14.89 15.64
CA HIS A 1089 -61.44 14.79 16.10
C HIS A 1089 -62.20 13.99 15.02
N PRO A 1090 -62.82 12.83 15.34
CA PRO A 1090 -63.71 12.19 14.38
C PRO A 1090 -64.85 13.19 14.13
N LEU A 1091 -64.93 13.68 12.89
CA LEU A 1091 -66.09 14.43 12.41
C LEU A 1091 -67.29 13.49 12.28
#